data_AF-A0A2X1QWE4-F1
#
_entry.id   AF-A0A2X1QWE4-F1
#
_cell.length_a   1.000
_cell.length_b   1.000
_cell.length_c   1.000
_cell.angle_alpha   90.00
_cell.angle_beta   90.00
_cell.angle_gamma   90.00
#
_symmetry.space_group_name_H-M   'P 1'
#
loop_
_entity.id
_entity.type
_entity.pdbx_description
1 polymer ?
#
loop_
_entity_poly.entity_id
_entity_poly.type
_entity_poly.pdbx_seq_one_letter_code
_entity_poly.pdbx_strand_id
1 'polypeptide(L)'
;MPKINVNSTKQDVLAAVAQNGLALQYASETLKDDREVVLAAVAQNGLALEYASETLKDDREVVLAAVAQNGLALQYASETLKNDREVVLAVVAQTGWALQYASETLKDDREVVLAAVAQNGLALEYASETLKDDREVVLAAVAQNGLALQYASETLKNDREVVLAVVAQTGWALQYASETLKNDREVVLAAVAENRWALQYASETLKDDREVVLAVVAQTGWALQYASETLKNDRDVVLAAVAQTGWALQYASETLKNDRDFLLAAVAENGLALEYASETLKDDREVVLAAVAKNRLALEYASETLKNDREVVLAAVAQNGWALEYASETLKDDREVVLAAVAKNGLALQYASETLKNDRDVVLAAVAQNRWALEYASETLKNDRDFLLAAVAENDWALEYASETLKNDREVVLAAVAENDWALQYASETLKNDREVVLAAVAENDWALEYASETLKDDREVVLAAVAKNGLALQYASETLKNDRDVVLAAVAQNRWALEYASETLKNDRDFLLAAVAENGSVLEYASETLKNDREVVLAAVAKNGWALQYASETLKNDREVVLAAVAENRWALQYASETLKNDREVVLAAVAQNRLALQYASETLKNDRDFLLAAVAENGWALEYASETLKNDRDVVLAAVAQTGLALEYASETLKNDREVVLAAVAQNRLALQYASETLKDDELLQKVQKLQEGVNPAAFLALNPLKNKLKQETNSERKKAAEIMIYAMEDAIVEYYKGKDTNKFNQDVAQAISTALPVLEQQTGWKKVIDAVVNAVMNFICPKIAEQSQGKSTYRSFFFANPNPAAKEIEDVEQNISKKL
;
A
#
# COMPACT_ATOMS: atom_id res chain seq x y z
N MET A 1 -32.47 -46.68 -6.84
CA MET A 1 -33.15 -47.16 -5.62
C MET A 1 -33.44 -48.64 -5.76
N PRO A 2 -33.06 -49.48 -4.79
CA PRO A 2 -33.51 -50.88 -4.77
C PRO A 2 -35.04 -50.91 -4.77
N LYS A 3 -35.66 -51.58 -5.75
CA LYS A 3 -37.11 -51.79 -5.76
C LYS A 3 -37.44 -52.84 -4.71
N ILE A 4 -37.62 -52.42 -3.47
CA ILE A 4 -38.13 -53.30 -2.43
C ILE A 4 -39.66 -53.39 -2.50
N ASN A 5 -40.20 -54.55 -2.16
CA ASN A 5 -41.63 -54.82 -2.08
C ASN A 5 -41.91 -55.78 -0.91
N VAL A 6 -43.17 -56.16 -0.73
CA VAL A 6 -43.60 -57.03 0.39
C VAL A 6 -42.96 -58.42 0.43
N ASN A 7 -42.25 -58.85 -0.63
CA ASN A 7 -41.52 -60.12 -0.69
C ASN A 7 -39.99 -59.95 -0.55
N SER A 8 -39.49 -58.73 -0.36
CA SER A 8 -38.06 -58.45 -0.22
C SER A 8 -37.48 -59.05 1.07
N THR A 9 -36.21 -59.47 1.03
CA THR A 9 -35.56 -60.02 2.22
C THR A 9 -35.20 -58.90 3.21
N LYS A 10 -34.98 -59.25 4.48
CA LYS A 10 -34.51 -58.30 5.51
C LYS A 10 -33.27 -57.53 5.07
N GLN A 11 -32.32 -58.19 4.39
CA GLN A 11 -31.08 -57.56 3.92
C GLN A 11 -31.32 -56.58 2.77
N ASP A 12 -32.24 -56.90 1.85
CA ASP A 12 -32.64 -55.98 0.78
C ASP A 12 -33.33 -54.72 1.35
N VAL A 13 -34.18 -54.91 2.35
CA VAL A 13 -34.87 -53.79 3.04
C VAL A 13 -33.87 -52.96 3.83
N LEU A 14 -32.94 -53.56 4.58
CA LEU A 14 -31.87 -52.84 5.28
C LEU A 14 -31.02 -51.98 4.31
N ALA A 15 -30.64 -52.54 3.16
CA ALA A 15 -29.90 -51.79 2.14
C ALA A 15 -30.72 -50.64 1.54
N ALA A 16 -32.04 -50.82 1.39
CA ALA A 16 -32.93 -49.79 0.87
C ALA A 16 -33.18 -48.66 1.90
N VAL A 17 -33.47 -48.99 3.16
CA VAL A 17 -33.73 -47.98 4.21
C VAL A 17 -32.47 -47.20 4.58
N ALA A 18 -31.28 -47.81 4.47
CA ALA A 18 -30.01 -47.11 4.62
C ALA A 18 -29.79 -46.02 3.55
N GLN A 19 -30.36 -46.18 2.34
CA GLN A 19 -30.31 -45.17 1.28
C GLN A 19 -31.47 -44.18 1.36
N ASN A 20 -32.65 -44.63 1.77
CA ASN A 20 -33.86 -43.83 1.94
C ASN A 20 -34.76 -44.45 3.02
N GLY A 21 -34.81 -43.85 4.22
CA GLY A 21 -35.55 -44.38 5.37
C GLY A 21 -37.04 -44.56 5.09
N LEU A 22 -37.64 -43.73 4.23
CA LEU A 22 -39.05 -43.85 3.81
C LEU A 22 -39.32 -45.08 2.93
N ALA A 23 -38.29 -45.80 2.50
CA ALA A 23 -38.47 -47.07 1.80
C ALA A 23 -39.15 -48.14 2.69
N LEU A 24 -39.14 -47.96 4.02
CA LEU A 24 -39.84 -48.82 4.98
C LEU A 24 -41.33 -49.01 4.65
N GLN A 25 -41.98 -48.01 4.03
CA GLN A 25 -43.38 -48.10 3.61
C GLN A 25 -43.69 -49.31 2.70
N TYR A 26 -42.70 -49.76 1.92
CA TYR A 26 -42.83 -50.85 0.95
C TYR A 26 -42.43 -52.22 1.52
N ALA A 27 -41.93 -52.27 2.75
CA ALA A 27 -41.56 -53.51 3.42
C ALA A 27 -42.81 -54.32 3.84
N SER A 28 -42.65 -55.62 4.07
CA SER A 28 -43.71 -56.44 4.66
C SER A 28 -44.01 -56.01 6.10
N GLU A 29 -45.22 -56.30 6.58
CA GLU A 29 -45.61 -56.02 7.98
C GLU A 29 -44.65 -56.67 8.99
N THR A 30 -44.12 -57.85 8.68
CA THR A 30 -43.10 -58.53 9.51
C THR A 30 -41.79 -57.75 9.61
N LEU A 31 -41.40 -57.02 8.58
CA LEU A 31 -40.17 -56.21 8.56
C LEU A 31 -40.42 -54.79 9.08
N LYS A 32 -41.65 -54.28 8.98
CA LYS A 32 -42.10 -53.07 9.69
C LYS A 32 -42.19 -53.26 11.20
N ASP A 33 -42.27 -54.51 11.66
CA ASP A 33 -42.18 -54.91 13.07
C ASP A 33 -40.78 -55.42 13.46
N ASP A 34 -39.81 -55.43 12.53
CA ASP A 34 -38.43 -55.80 12.84
C ASP A 34 -37.67 -54.59 13.38
N ARG A 35 -37.35 -54.63 14.66
CA ARG A 35 -36.69 -53.54 15.39
C ARG A 35 -35.40 -53.04 14.74
N GLU A 36 -34.58 -53.93 14.18
CA GLU A 36 -33.30 -53.55 13.55
C GLU A 36 -33.55 -52.80 12.24
N VAL A 37 -34.51 -53.27 11.43
CA VAL A 37 -34.91 -52.61 10.18
C VAL A 37 -35.48 -51.23 10.45
N VAL A 38 -36.38 -51.12 11.44
CA VAL A 38 -37.00 -49.84 11.80
C VAL A 38 -35.98 -48.87 12.39
N LEU A 39 -35.08 -49.32 13.28
CA LEU A 39 -34.00 -48.47 13.80
C LEU A 39 -33.09 -47.94 12.67
N ALA A 40 -32.73 -48.79 11.71
CA ALA A 40 -31.96 -48.35 10.55
C ALA A 40 -32.72 -47.32 9.69
N ALA A 41 -34.04 -47.50 9.53
CA ALA A 41 -34.88 -46.57 8.78
C ALA A 41 -35.03 -45.22 9.48
N VAL A 42 -35.34 -45.20 10.79
CA VAL A 42 -35.55 -43.95 11.55
C VAL A 42 -34.26 -43.20 11.81
N ALA A 43 -33.12 -43.90 11.93
CA ALA A 43 -31.80 -43.26 11.99
C ALA A 43 -31.46 -42.52 10.69
N GLN A 44 -31.98 -42.98 9.55
CA GLN A 44 -31.79 -42.32 8.26
C GLN A 44 -32.81 -41.18 8.06
N ASN A 45 -34.08 -41.43 8.37
CA ASN A 45 -35.18 -40.45 8.32
C ASN A 45 -36.18 -40.72 9.44
N GLY A 46 -36.26 -39.83 10.44
CA GLY A 46 -37.11 -39.99 11.62
C GLY A 46 -38.60 -40.12 11.29
N LEU A 47 -39.07 -39.54 10.17
CA LEU A 47 -40.46 -39.68 9.71
C LEU A 47 -40.78 -41.10 9.24
N ALA A 48 -39.79 -41.97 9.03
CA ALA A 48 -40.02 -43.38 8.72
C ALA A 48 -40.78 -44.11 9.83
N LEU A 49 -40.82 -43.56 11.05
CA LEU A 49 -41.62 -44.09 12.17
C LEU A 49 -43.11 -44.23 11.81
N GLU A 50 -43.64 -43.43 10.88
CA GLU A 50 -45.00 -43.57 10.34
C GLU A 50 -45.34 -45.00 9.91
N TYR A 51 -44.36 -45.68 9.29
CA TYR A 51 -44.54 -46.99 8.68
C TYR A 51 -44.14 -48.15 9.58
N ALA A 52 -43.65 -47.88 10.79
CA ALA A 52 -43.37 -48.92 11.77
C ALA A 52 -44.68 -49.56 12.28
N SER A 53 -44.58 -50.76 12.82
CA SER A 53 -45.69 -51.40 13.53
C SER A 53 -46.09 -50.59 14.77
N GLU A 54 -47.34 -50.74 15.22
CA GLU A 54 -47.84 -50.07 16.42
C GLU A 54 -47.04 -50.44 17.69
N THR A 55 -46.53 -51.67 17.74
CA THR A 55 -45.60 -52.15 18.78
C THR A 55 -44.30 -51.37 18.83
N LEU A 56 -43.71 -51.05 17.67
CA LEU A 56 -42.47 -50.27 17.59
C LEU A 56 -42.71 -48.75 17.68
N LYS A 57 -43.91 -48.27 17.36
CA LYS A 57 -44.33 -46.89 17.66
C LYS A 57 -44.53 -46.65 19.16
N ASP A 58 -44.68 -47.70 19.96
CA ASP A 58 -44.70 -47.69 21.42
C ASP A 58 -43.35 -48.09 22.04
N ASP A 59 -42.35 -48.46 21.24
CA ASP A 59 -40.98 -48.74 21.71
C ASP A 59 -40.23 -47.41 21.94
N ARG A 60 -39.95 -47.13 23.21
CA ARG A 60 -39.29 -45.90 23.65
C ARG A 60 -37.94 -45.68 22.98
N GLU A 61 -37.12 -46.70 22.76
CA GLU A 61 -35.80 -46.53 22.12
C GLU A 61 -35.93 -46.24 20.63
N VAL A 62 -36.86 -46.90 19.94
CA VAL A 62 -37.13 -46.64 18.51
C VAL A 62 -37.66 -45.22 18.31
N VAL A 63 -38.60 -44.79 19.15
CA VAL A 63 -39.17 -43.44 19.09
C VAL A 63 -38.13 -42.40 19.45
N LEU A 64 -37.31 -42.61 20.48
CA LEU A 64 -36.22 -41.70 20.83
C LEU A 64 -35.19 -41.57 19.70
N ALA A 65 -34.86 -42.66 19.00
CA ALA A 65 -33.99 -42.60 17.82
C ALA A 65 -34.63 -41.80 16.67
N ALA A 66 -35.93 -41.97 16.44
CA ALA A 66 -36.66 -41.23 15.41
C ALA A 66 -36.74 -39.73 15.71
N VAL A 67 -37.10 -39.36 16.94
CA VAL A 67 -37.25 -37.95 17.35
C VAL A 67 -35.90 -37.22 17.51
N ALA A 68 -34.83 -37.95 17.85
CA ALA A 68 -33.47 -37.40 17.84
C ALA A 68 -33.00 -37.07 16.41
N GLN A 69 -33.51 -37.77 15.39
CA GLN A 69 -33.24 -37.47 13.99
C GLN A 69 -34.13 -36.31 13.50
N ASN A 70 -35.43 -36.34 13.83
CA ASN A 70 -36.39 -35.29 13.49
C ASN A 70 -37.50 -35.23 14.54
N GLY A 71 -37.59 -34.14 15.30
CA GLY A 71 -38.54 -34.01 16.40
C GLY A 71 -40.02 -34.11 15.98
N LEU A 72 -40.36 -33.86 14.71
CA LEU A 72 -41.72 -34.02 14.19
C LEU A 72 -42.14 -35.50 14.07
N ALA A 73 -41.20 -36.45 14.17
CA ALA A 73 -41.50 -37.88 14.20
C ALA A 73 -42.40 -38.27 15.40
N LEU A 74 -42.45 -37.45 16.45
CA LEU A 74 -43.31 -37.64 17.61
C LEU A 74 -44.80 -37.81 17.22
N GLN A 75 -45.24 -37.23 16.09
CA GLN A 75 -46.60 -37.38 15.60
C GLN A 75 -47.04 -38.84 15.37
N TYR A 76 -46.08 -39.71 15.05
CA TYR A 76 -46.30 -41.13 14.76
C TYR A 76 -46.06 -42.05 15.96
N ALA A 77 -45.57 -41.52 17.08
CA ALA A 77 -45.42 -42.29 18.31
C ALA A 77 -46.79 -42.67 18.89
N SER A 78 -46.81 -43.69 19.76
CA SER A 78 -48.00 -44.06 20.51
C SER A 78 -48.49 -42.92 21.42
N GLU A 79 -49.77 -42.93 21.78
CA GLU A 79 -50.32 -41.98 22.74
C GLU A 79 -49.64 -42.07 24.13
N THR A 80 -49.15 -43.26 24.49
CA THR A 80 -48.37 -43.46 25.72
C THR A 80 -47.09 -42.61 25.70
N LEU A 81 -46.34 -42.64 24.59
CA LEU A 81 -45.07 -41.92 24.47
C LEU A 81 -45.26 -40.43 24.16
N LYS A 82 -46.34 -40.04 23.47
CA LYS A 82 -46.76 -38.63 23.35
C LYS A 82 -47.15 -38.02 24.70
N ASN A 83 -47.45 -38.85 25.69
CA ASN A 83 -47.70 -38.46 27.08
C ASN A 83 -46.52 -38.77 28.02
N ASP A 84 -45.41 -39.31 27.52
CA ASP A 84 -44.18 -39.51 28.30
C ASP A 84 -43.43 -38.18 28.38
N ARG A 85 -43.43 -37.61 29.59
CA ARG A 85 -42.84 -36.30 29.87
C ARG A 85 -41.37 -36.22 29.47
N GLU A 86 -40.57 -37.25 29.73
CA GLU A 86 -39.13 -37.21 29.43
C GLU A 86 -38.86 -37.27 27.93
N VAL A 87 -39.62 -38.10 27.22
CA VAL A 87 -39.54 -38.18 25.75
C VAL A 87 -39.90 -36.83 25.16
N VAL A 88 -41.08 -36.29 25.48
CA VAL A 88 -41.56 -35.02 24.92
C VAL A 88 -40.64 -33.86 25.28
N LEU A 89 -40.15 -33.76 26.52
CA LEU A 89 -39.22 -32.71 26.93
C LEU A 89 -37.93 -32.73 26.09
N ALA A 90 -37.38 -33.92 25.84
CA ALA A 90 -36.20 -34.10 25.00
C ALA A 90 -36.47 -33.71 23.53
N VAL A 91 -37.69 -33.96 23.04
CA VAL A 91 -38.11 -33.57 21.68
C VAL A 91 -38.25 -32.06 21.56
N VAL A 92 -39.02 -31.41 22.43
CA VAL A 92 -39.32 -29.97 22.32
C VAL A 92 -38.09 -29.10 22.55
N ALA A 93 -37.13 -29.56 23.35
CA ALA A 93 -35.85 -28.90 23.53
C ALA A 93 -35.02 -28.83 22.22
N GLN A 94 -35.23 -29.78 21.30
CA GLN A 94 -34.56 -29.79 19.99
C GLN A 94 -35.43 -29.15 18.90
N THR A 95 -36.75 -29.35 18.95
CA THR A 95 -37.73 -28.89 17.96
C THR A 95 -38.99 -28.38 18.67
N GLY A 96 -39.09 -27.06 18.91
CA GLY A 96 -40.18 -26.48 19.69
C GLY A 96 -41.58 -26.75 19.10
N TRP A 97 -41.70 -26.82 17.77
CA TRP A 97 -42.95 -27.14 17.06
C TRP A 97 -43.47 -28.56 17.32
N ALA A 98 -42.64 -29.46 17.86
CA ALA A 98 -43.08 -30.80 18.20
C ALA A 98 -44.11 -30.82 19.34
N LEU A 99 -44.25 -29.71 20.10
CA LEU A 99 -45.28 -29.55 21.13
C LEU A 99 -46.69 -29.82 20.60
N GLN A 100 -46.96 -29.55 19.32
CA GLN A 100 -48.27 -29.82 18.70
C GLN A 100 -48.71 -31.30 18.79
N TYR A 101 -47.75 -32.21 18.86
CA TYR A 101 -47.97 -33.67 18.90
C TYR A 101 -47.93 -34.25 20.30
N ALA A 102 -47.58 -33.46 21.31
CA ALA A 102 -47.66 -33.88 22.70
C ALA A 102 -49.12 -34.09 23.13
N SER A 103 -49.34 -34.88 24.17
CA SER A 103 -50.65 -35.00 24.80
C SER A 103 -51.12 -33.67 25.38
N GLU A 104 -52.44 -33.49 25.50
CA GLU A 104 -53.04 -32.27 26.10
C GLU A 104 -52.53 -32.01 27.53
N THR A 105 -52.25 -33.07 28.29
CA THR A 105 -51.65 -32.97 29.63
C THR A 105 -50.23 -32.39 29.61
N LEU A 106 -49.43 -32.69 28.58
CA LEU A 106 -48.08 -32.13 28.45
C LEU A 106 -48.06 -30.77 27.74
N LYS A 107 -49.06 -30.47 26.92
CA LYS A 107 -49.31 -29.09 26.43
C LYS A 107 -49.73 -28.14 27.56
N ASP A 108 -50.16 -28.68 28.70
CA ASP A 108 -50.42 -27.96 29.95
C ASP A 108 -49.29 -28.12 30.99
N ASP A 109 -48.20 -28.85 30.66
CA ASP A 109 -47.01 -28.92 31.52
C ASP A 109 -46.13 -27.70 31.25
N ARG A 110 -46.04 -26.83 32.26
CA ARG A 110 -45.30 -25.57 32.21
C ARG A 110 -43.83 -25.73 31.79
N GLU A 111 -43.14 -26.77 32.26
CA GLU A 111 -41.71 -26.95 31.94
C GLU A 111 -41.52 -27.40 30.50
N VAL A 112 -42.38 -28.31 30.02
CA VAL A 112 -42.39 -28.76 28.62
C VAL A 112 -42.67 -27.58 27.68
N VAL A 113 -43.68 -26.77 28.00
CA VAL A 113 -44.02 -25.60 27.18
C VAL A 113 -42.91 -24.54 27.23
N LEU A 114 -42.32 -24.27 28.40
CA LEU A 114 -41.18 -23.34 28.51
C LEU A 114 -39.99 -23.80 27.67
N ALA A 115 -39.67 -25.10 27.67
CA ALA A 115 -38.62 -25.64 26.83
C ALA A 115 -38.95 -25.50 25.33
N ALA A 116 -40.20 -25.72 24.95
CA ALA A 116 -40.67 -25.55 23.56
C ALA A 116 -40.57 -24.08 23.10
N VAL A 117 -41.08 -23.12 23.89
CA VAL A 117 -41.09 -21.70 23.50
C VAL A 117 -39.71 -21.06 23.57
N ALA A 118 -38.82 -21.54 24.45
CA ALA A 118 -37.41 -21.14 24.46
C ALA A 118 -36.69 -21.53 23.17
N GLN A 119 -37.08 -22.66 22.56
CA GLN A 119 -36.54 -23.09 21.26
C GLN A 119 -37.21 -22.33 20.10
N ASN A 120 -38.55 -22.22 20.11
CA ASN A 120 -39.32 -21.46 19.12
C ASN A 120 -40.54 -20.80 19.77
N GLY A 121 -40.56 -19.47 19.87
CA GLY A 121 -41.62 -18.71 20.53
C GLY A 121 -43.00 -18.94 19.93
N LEU A 122 -43.09 -19.27 18.64
CA LEU A 122 -44.38 -19.59 17.98
C LEU A 122 -44.97 -20.92 18.45
N ALA A 123 -44.21 -21.77 19.15
CA ALA A 123 -44.72 -23.00 19.75
C ALA A 123 -45.82 -22.73 20.80
N LEU A 124 -45.93 -21.49 21.29
CA LEU A 124 -47.02 -21.04 22.17
C LEU A 124 -48.42 -21.32 21.57
N GLU A 125 -48.55 -21.37 20.24
CA GLU A 125 -49.78 -21.76 19.54
C GLU A 125 -50.38 -23.07 20.08
N TYR A 126 -49.52 -24.02 20.41
CA TYR A 126 -49.87 -25.39 20.80
C TYR A 126 -49.96 -25.61 22.31
N ALA A 127 -49.63 -24.60 23.12
CA ALA A 127 -49.81 -24.66 24.56
C ALA A 127 -51.30 -24.68 24.93
N SER A 128 -51.62 -25.16 26.12
CA SER A 128 -52.96 -25.05 26.70
C SER A 128 -53.39 -23.58 26.85
N GLU A 129 -54.70 -23.33 26.84
CA GLU A 129 -55.25 -21.98 27.06
C GLU A 129 -54.84 -21.39 28.43
N THR A 130 -54.66 -22.24 29.44
CA THR A 130 -54.11 -21.91 30.75
C THR A 130 -52.68 -21.37 30.67
N LEU A 131 -51.82 -21.97 29.86
CA LEU A 131 -50.42 -21.52 29.69
C LEU A 131 -50.28 -20.38 28.67
N LYS A 132 -51.22 -20.25 27.73
CA LYS A 132 -51.35 -19.03 26.90
C LYS A 132 -51.76 -17.80 27.71
N ASP A 133 -52.32 -18.00 28.91
CA ASP A 133 -52.60 -16.95 29.89
C ASP A 133 -51.55 -16.88 31.02
N ASP A 134 -50.53 -17.75 31.01
CA ASP A 134 -49.42 -17.68 31.95
C ASP A 134 -48.43 -16.61 31.49
N ARG A 135 -48.33 -15.54 32.29
CA ARG A 135 -47.49 -14.38 31.99
C ARG A 135 -46.02 -14.74 31.78
N GLU A 136 -45.46 -15.67 32.55
CA GLU A 136 -44.04 -16.03 32.42
C GLU A 136 -43.78 -16.84 31.14
N VAL A 137 -44.69 -17.76 30.79
CA VAL A 137 -44.60 -18.54 29.54
C VAL A 137 -44.72 -17.63 28.33
N VAL A 138 -45.70 -16.72 28.32
CA VAL A 138 -45.88 -15.76 27.22
C VAL A 138 -44.69 -14.82 27.12
N LEU A 139 -44.17 -14.30 28.23
CA LEU A 139 -42.97 -13.45 28.22
C LEU A 139 -41.74 -14.19 27.66
N ALA A 140 -41.56 -15.47 27.99
CA ALA A 140 -40.50 -16.28 27.41
C ALA A 140 -40.68 -16.46 25.88
N ALA A 141 -41.91 -16.72 25.44
CA ALA A 141 -42.23 -16.89 24.02
C ALA A 141 -42.01 -15.59 23.22
N VAL A 142 -42.50 -14.45 23.71
CA VAL A 142 -42.37 -13.15 23.02
C VAL A 142 -40.94 -12.60 23.08
N ALA A 143 -40.16 -12.92 24.11
CA ALA A 143 -38.74 -12.60 24.17
C ALA A 143 -37.93 -13.38 23.11
N GLN A 144 -38.39 -14.58 22.73
CA GLN A 144 -37.79 -15.35 21.65
C GLN A 144 -38.25 -14.85 20.27
N ASN A 145 -39.56 -14.59 20.11
CA ASN A 145 -40.15 -14.05 18.89
C ASN A 145 -41.40 -13.22 19.22
N GLY A 146 -41.35 -11.91 19.00
CA GLY A 146 -42.44 -10.99 19.35
C GLY A 146 -43.79 -11.30 18.67
N LEU A 147 -43.80 -12.01 17.54
CA LEU A 147 -45.03 -12.44 16.87
C LEU A 147 -45.78 -13.54 17.65
N ALA A 148 -45.15 -14.18 18.63
CA ALA A 148 -45.79 -15.14 19.52
C ALA A 148 -46.97 -14.54 20.31
N LEU A 149 -47.00 -13.21 20.47
CA LEU A 149 -48.11 -12.49 21.10
C LEU A 149 -49.48 -12.82 20.46
N GLN A 150 -49.53 -13.19 19.18
CA GLN A 150 -50.77 -13.58 18.50
C GLN A 150 -51.49 -14.77 19.16
N TYR A 151 -50.72 -15.65 19.82
CA TYR A 151 -51.22 -16.87 20.46
C TYR A 151 -51.47 -16.70 21.96
N ALA A 152 -51.08 -15.56 22.55
CA ALA A 152 -51.38 -15.27 23.95
C ALA A 152 -52.89 -15.06 24.15
N SER A 153 -53.32 -15.21 25.40
CA SER A 153 -54.69 -14.88 25.82
C SER A 153 -55.04 -13.41 25.55
N GLU A 154 -56.34 -13.11 25.38
CA GLU A 154 -56.80 -11.73 25.22
C GLU A 154 -56.48 -10.84 26.43
N THR A 155 -56.40 -11.43 27.62
CA THR A 155 -55.95 -10.79 28.86
C THR A 155 -54.50 -10.31 28.74
N LEU A 156 -53.58 -11.13 28.22
CA LEU A 156 -52.17 -10.76 28.05
C LEU A 156 -51.93 -9.90 26.81
N LYS A 157 -52.71 -10.06 25.73
CA LYS A 157 -52.72 -9.11 24.61
C LYS A 157 -53.21 -7.72 25.00
N ASN A 158 -53.90 -7.61 26.14
CA ASN A 158 -54.30 -6.36 26.75
C ASN A 158 -53.45 -5.98 27.99
N ASP A 159 -52.43 -6.78 28.32
CA ASP A 159 -51.48 -6.44 29.37
C ASP A 159 -50.46 -5.44 28.81
N ARG A 160 -50.55 -4.21 29.31
CA ARG A 160 -49.73 -3.11 28.85
C ARG A 160 -48.24 -3.38 28.98
N GLU A 161 -47.79 -3.98 30.08
CA GLU A 161 -46.35 -4.22 30.32
C GLU A 161 -45.82 -5.29 29.38
N VAL A 162 -46.59 -6.36 29.16
CA VAL A 162 -46.24 -7.41 28.20
C VAL A 162 -46.14 -6.82 26.80
N VAL A 163 -47.20 -6.17 26.33
CA VAL A 163 -47.23 -5.62 24.97
C VAL A 163 -46.16 -4.56 24.75
N LEU A 164 -45.91 -3.67 25.72
CA LEU A 164 -44.86 -2.66 25.60
C LEU A 164 -43.47 -3.30 25.44
N ALA A 165 -43.18 -4.37 26.20
CA ALA A 165 -41.92 -5.11 26.07
C ALA A 165 -41.80 -5.83 24.71
N VAL A 166 -42.92 -6.31 24.16
CA VAL A 166 -42.96 -6.94 22.83
C VAL A 166 -42.70 -5.91 21.72
N VAL A 167 -43.47 -4.81 21.70
CA VAL A 167 -43.39 -3.83 20.60
C VAL A 167 -42.09 -3.05 20.60
N ALA A 168 -41.41 -2.94 21.75
CA ALA A 168 -40.07 -2.37 21.84
C ALA A 168 -38.98 -3.21 21.13
N GLN A 169 -39.23 -4.50 20.94
CA GLN A 169 -38.31 -5.42 20.25
C GLN A 169 -38.80 -5.76 18.84
N THR A 170 -40.11 -5.74 18.61
CA THR A 170 -40.73 -6.08 17.33
C THR A 170 -41.99 -5.24 17.15
N GLY A 171 -41.87 -4.07 16.52
CA GLY A 171 -42.94 -3.10 16.35
C GLY A 171 -44.17 -3.65 15.61
N TRP A 172 -43.97 -4.62 14.70
CA TRP A 172 -45.07 -5.29 13.99
C TRP A 172 -45.98 -6.14 14.87
N ALA A 173 -45.53 -6.50 16.08
CA ALA A 173 -46.35 -7.23 17.03
C ALA A 173 -47.55 -6.42 17.53
N LEU A 174 -47.56 -5.09 17.35
CA LEU A 174 -48.70 -4.22 17.65
C LEU A 174 -50.00 -4.70 17.00
N GLN A 175 -49.94 -5.36 15.84
CA GLN A 175 -51.11 -5.91 15.15
C GLN A 175 -51.91 -6.90 16.00
N TYR A 176 -51.24 -7.58 16.94
CA TYR A 176 -51.82 -8.60 17.82
C TYR A 176 -52.21 -8.07 19.20
N ALA A 177 -51.86 -6.82 19.52
CA ALA A 177 -52.32 -6.18 20.74
C ALA A 177 -53.84 -5.96 20.70
N SER A 178 -54.45 -5.80 21.88
CA SER A 178 -55.85 -5.42 21.99
C SER A 178 -56.12 -4.04 21.36
N GLU A 179 -57.37 -3.80 20.94
CA GLU A 179 -57.78 -2.49 20.37
C GLU A 179 -57.56 -1.33 21.36
N THR A 180 -57.67 -1.59 22.65
CA THR A 180 -57.35 -0.64 23.73
C THR A 180 -55.88 -0.25 23.72
N LEU A 181 -54.96 -1.19 23.53
CA LEU A 181 -53.52 -0.90 23.46
C LEU A 181 -53.05 -0.39 22.10
N LYS A 182 -53.72 -0.74 21.01
CA LYS A 182 -53.57 -0.06 19.71
C LYS A 182 -54.00 1.42 19.74
N ASN A 183 -54.73 1.83 20.78
CA ASN A 183 -55.06 3.21 21.08
C ASN A 183 -54.27 3.78 22.28
N ASP A 184 -53.36 3.01 22.87
CA ASP A 184 -52.43 3.54 23.87
C ASP A 184 -51.27 4.23 23.15
N ARG A 185 -51.19 5.54 23.35
CA ARG A 185 -50.20 6.40 22.67
C ARG A 185 -48.76 5.97 22.97
N GLU A 186 -48.44 5.53 24.18
CA GLU A 186 -47.08 5.13 24.54
C GLU A 186 -46.70 3.81 23.88
N VAL A 187 -47.62 2.84 23.86
CA VAL A 187 -47.43 1.55 23.18
C VAL A 187 -47.21 1.75 21.68
N VAL A 188 -48.05 2.56 21.04
CA VAL A 188 -47.92 2.84 19.60
C VAL A 188 -46.63 3.60 19.29
N LEU A 189 -46.25 4.60 20.11
CA LEU A 189 -44.99 5.31 19.91
C LEU A 189 -43.77 4.39 20.09
N ALA A 190 -43.80 3.45 21.04
CA ALA A 190 -42.75 2.44 21.19
C ALA A 190 -42.66 1.52 19.95
N ALA A 191 -43.82 1.05 19.44
CA ALA A 191 -43.88 0.22 18.25
C ALA A 191 -43.35 0.93 17.00
N VAL A 192 -43.75 2.20 16.82
CA VAL A 192 -43.35 3.05 15.70
C VAL A 192 -41.88 3.46 15.77
N ALA A 193 -41.35 3.65 16.98
CA ALA A 193 -39.93 3.95 17.19
C ALA A 193 -39.01 2.80 16.74
N GLU A 194 -39.45 1.55 16.92
CA GLU A 194 -38.76 0.38 16.39
C GLU A 194 -39.02 0.22 14.88
N ASN A 195 -40.29 0.19 14.47
CA ASN A 195 -40.68 0.02 13.09
C ASN A 195 -41.79 1.00 12.69
N ARG A 196 -41.45 1.99 11.86
CA ARG A 196 -42.35 3.07 11.45
C ARG A 196 -43.60 2.60 10.72
N TRP A 197 -43.59 1.41 10.12
CA TRP A 197 -44.77 0.82 9.48
C TRP A 197 -45.77 0.22 10.48
N ALA A 198 -45.42 0.14 11.78
CA ALA A 198 -46.34 -0.26 12.83
C ALA A 198 -47.54 0.71 12.96
N LEU A 199 -47.41 1.95 12.48
CA LEU A 199 -48.51 2.92 12.44
C LEU A 199 -49.76 2.38 11.75
N GLN A 200 -49.62 1.48 10.76
CA GLN A 200 -50.76 0.85 10.08
C GLN A 200 -51.70 0.08 11.02
N TYR A 201 -51.15 -0.43 12.13
CA TYR A 201 -51.86 -1.21 13.14
C TYR A 201 -52.36 -0.38 14.31
N ALA A 202 -52.00 0.91 14.39
CA ALA A 202 -52.56 1.83 15.37
C ALA A 202 -54.06 2.02 15.12
N SER A 203 -54.77 2.39 16.17
CA SER A 203 -56.18 2.80 16.08
C SER A 203 -56.36 4.03 15.18
N GLU A 204 -57.55 4.18 14.59
CA GLU A 204 -57.90 5.33 13.74
C GLU A 204 -57.74 6.68 14.48
N THR A 205 -57.97 6.69 15.79
CA THR A 205 -57.74 7.85 16.67
C THR A 205 -56.27 8.28 16.73
N LEU A 206 -55.33 7.33 16.76
CA LEU A 206 -53.89 7.64 16.77
C LEU A 206 -53.33 7.86 15.36
N LYS A 207 -53.93 7.27 14.32
CA LYS A 207 -53.67 7.64 12.93
C LYS A 207 -54.16 9.05 12.58
N ASP A 208 -55.05 9.61 13.39
CA ASP A 208 -55.50 11.01 13.34
C ASP A 208 -54.81 11.90 14.39
N ASP A 209 -53.97 11.34 15.27
CA ASP A 209 -53.16 12.13 16.19
C ASP A 209 -52.00 12.77 15.42
N ARG A 210 -52.11 14.07 15.22
CA ARG A 210 -51.14 14.87 14.48
C ARG A 210 -49.72 14.73 15.02
N GLU A 211 -49.51 14.65 16.33
CA GLU A 211 -48.17 14.57 16.92
C GLU A 211 -47.55 13.20 16.67
N VAL A 212 -48.33 12.13 16.80
CA VAL A 212 -47.89 10.76 16.52
C VAL A 212 -47.51 10.63 15.06
N VAL A 213 -48.41 11.00 14.14
CA VAL A 213 -48.17 10.88 12.69
C VAL A 213 -47.00 11.75 12.25
N LEU A 214 -46.91 13.00 12.73
CA LEU A 214 -45.81 13.90 12.38
C LEU A 214 -44.45 13.31 12.80
N ALA A 215 -44.36 12.70 13.98
CA ALA A 215 -43.15 12.03 14.44
C ALA A 215 -42.73 10.84 13.55
N VAL A 216 -43.70 10.14 12.96
CA VAL A 216 -43.45 9.02 12.04
C VAL A 216 -42.99 9.53 10.68
N VAL A 217 -43.74 10.45 10.07
CA VAL A 217 -43.49 10.91 8.69
C VAL A 217 -42.22 11.73 8.58
N ALA A 218 -41.81 12.41 9.66
CA ALA A 218 -40.53 13.11 9.74
C ALA A 218 -39.30 12.18 9.60
N GLN A 219 -39.48 10.86 9.77
CA GLN A 219 -38.42 9.88 9.58
C GLN A 219 -38.64 8.97 8.35
N THR A 220 -39.87 8.87 7.84
CA THR A 220 -40.18 8.13 6.61
C THR A 220 -41.43 8.69 5.93
N GLY A 221 -41.27 9.27 4.74
CA GLY A 221 -42.40 9.87 4.01
C GLY A 221 -43.51 8.87 3.66
N TRP A 222 -43.16 7.59 3.47
CA TRP A 222 -44.09 6.52 3.11
C TRP A 222 -45.12 6.17 4.20
N ALA A 223 -44.88 6.56 5.46
CA ALA A 223 -45.85 6.32 6.52
C ALA A 223 -47.13 7.15 6.37
N LEU A 224 -47.10 8.22 5.55
CA LEU A 224 -48.28 9.07 5.29
C LEU A 224 -49.47 8.29 4.74
N GLN A 225 -49.24 7.18 4.03
CA GLN A 225 -50.31 6.33 3.49
C GLN A 225 -51.25 5.78 4.58
N TYR A 226 -50.74 5.61 5.80
CA TYR A 226 -51.47 5.06 6.95
C TYR A 226 -52.10 6.14 7.85
N ALA A 227 -51.83 7.42 7.59
CA ALA A 227 -52.47 8.52 8.31
C ALA A 227 -53.95 8.63 7.93
N SER A 228 -54.73 9.31 8.77
CA SER A 228 -56.12 9.65 8.48
C SER A 228 -56.24 10.58 7.25
N GLU A 229 -57.40 10.58 6.60
CA GLU A 229 -57.68 11.49 5.47
C GLU A 229 -57.58 12.97 5.85
N THR A 230 -57.89 13.29 7.11
CA THR A 230 -57.71 14.61 7.72
C THR A 230 -56.24 15.03 7.75
N LEU A 231 -55.33 14.15 8.17
CA LEU A 231 -53.89 14.45 8.19
C LEU A 231 -53.21 14.33 6.82
N LYS A 232 -53.74 13.53 5.89
CA LYS A 232 -53.37 13.58 4.46
C LYS A 232 -53.77 14.88 3.78
N ASN A 233 -54.61 15.70 4.42
CA ASN A 233 -54.94 17.07 4.01
C ASN A 233 -54.32 18.14 4.94
N ASP A 234 -53.52 17.75 5.94
CA ASP A 234 -52.74 18.68 6.77
C ASP A 234 -51.45 19.07 6.04
N ARG A 235 -51.30 20.36 5.75
CA ARG A 235 -50.16 20.88 4.98
C ARG A 235 -48.81 20.54 5.62
N ASP A 236 -48.69 20.67 6.94
CA ASP A 236 -47.42 20.50 7.62
C ASP A 236 -47.02 19.02 7.69
N VAL A 237 -48.00 18.14 7.95
CA VAL A 237 -47.76 16.68 7.98
C VAL A 237 -47.33 16.18 6.60
N VAL A 238 -48.02 16.60 5.54
CA VAL A 238 -47.66 16.18 4.17
C VAL A 238 -46.33 16.78 3.75
N LEU A 239 -46.02 18.05 4.07
CA LEU A 239 -44.72 18.64 3.77
C LEU A 239 -43.57 17.91 4.50
N ALA A 240 -43.76 17.54 5.77
CA ALA A 240 -42.79 16.74 6.50
C ALA A 240 -42.53 15.38 5.82
N ALA A 241 -43.57 14.75 5.29
CA ALA A 241 -43.44 13.51 4.53
C ALA A 241 -42.71 13.71 3.18
N VAL A 242 -43.07 14.75 2.42
CA VAL A 242 -42.47 15.11 1.13
C VAL A 242 -40.99 15.46 1.27
N ALA A 243 -40.61 16.14 2.36
CA ALA A 243 -39.22 16.47 2.66
C ALA A 243 -38.34 15.21 2.80
N GLN A 244 -38.89 14.11 3.32
CA GLN A 244 -38.18 12.82 3.37
C GLN A 244 -38.17 12.13 2.00
N THR A 245 -39.27 12.16 1.26
CA THR A 245 -39.39 11.54 -0.07
C THR A 245 -40.47 12.24 -0.88
N GLY A 246 -40.10 12.87 -2.01
CA GLY A 246 -41.04 13.64 -2.84
C GLY A 246 -42.29 12.87 -3.26
N TRP A 247 -42.14 11.57 -3.52
CA TRP A 247 -43.23 10.65 -3.88
C TRP A 247 -44.26 10.40 -2.77
N ALA A 248 -44.00 10.81 -1.53
CA ALA A 248 -45.00 10.77 -0.47
C ALA A 248 -46.24 11.61 -0.82
N LEU A 249 -46.11 12.61 -1.71
CA LEU A 249 -47.23 13.41 -2.19
C LEU A 249 -48.37 12.57 -2.79
N GLN A 250 -48.09 11.37 -3.32
CA GLN A 250 -49.13 10.49 -3.87
C GLN A 250 -50.24 10.15 -2.86
N TYR A 251 -49.92 10.13 -1.56
CA TYR A 251 -50.87 9.84 -0.49
C TYR A 251 -51.55 11.08 0.07
N ALA A 252 -51.14 12.27 -0.36
CA ALA A 252 -51.83 13.49 0.01
C ALA A 252 -53.24 13.51 -0.60
N SER A 253 -54.11 14.26 0.05
CA SER A 253 -55.44 14.55 -0.50
C SER A 253 -55.38 15.25 -1.85
N GLU A 254 -56.38 15.02 -2.70
CA GLU A 254 -56.51 15.70 -3.99
C GLU A 254 -56.61 17.22 -3.84
N THR A 255 -57.16 17.71 -2.72
CA THR A 255 -57.20 19.14 -2.39
C THR A 255 -55.79 19.74 -2.30
N LEU A 256 -54.85 19.08 -1.64
CA LEU A 256 -53.46 19.54 -1.57
C LEU A 256 -52.70 19.35 -2.88
N LYS A 257 -52.92 18.25 -3.59
CA LYS A 257 -52.30 18.02 -4.92
C LYS A 257 -52.70 19.06 -5.97
N ASN A 258 -53.86 19.70 -5.79
CA ASN A 258 -54.35 20.80 -6.63
C ASN A 258 -54.11 22.19 -6.02
N ASP A 259 -53.56 22.29 -4.81
CA ASP A 259 -53.24 23.56 -4.15
C ASP A 259 -51.87 24.04 -4.63
N ARG A 260 -51.90 25.12 -5.41
CA ARG A 260 -50.71 25.72 -6.01
C ARG A 260 -49.65 26.15 -4.99
N ASP A 261 -50.07 26.85 -3.94
CA ASP A 261 -49.16 27.39 -2.93
C ASP A 261 -48.57 26.27 -2.08
N PHE A 262 -49.35 25.22 -1.82
CA PHE A 262 -48.86 23.99 -1.21
C PHE A 262 -47.82 23.31 -2.09
N LEU A 263 -48.13 23.12 -3.37
CA LEU A 263 -47.24 22.40 -4.26
C LEU A 263 -45.92 23.14 -4.48
N LEU A 264 -45.92 24.48 -4.53
CA LEU A 264 -44.71 25.29 -4.54
C LEU A 264 -43.81 25.00 -3.32
N ALA A 265 -44.39 24.87 -2.13
CA ALA A 265 -43.65 24.46 -0.93
C ALA A 265 -43.15 23.00 -1.04
N ALA A 266 -44.00 22.08 -1.51
CA ALA A 266 -43.65 20.67 -1.65
C ALA A 266 -42.49 20.44 -2.64
N VAL A 267 -42.53 21.06 -3.82
CA VAL A 267 -41.44 20.94 -4.81
C VAL A 267 -40.17 21.68 -4.37
N ALA A 268 -40.29 22.71 -3.52
CA ALA A 268 -39.15 23.39 -2.91
C ALA A 268 -38.39 22.51 -1.91
N GLU A 269 -39.10 21.60 -1.23
CA GLU A 269 -38.49 20.56 -0.39
C GLU A 269 -37.92 19.42 -1.26
N ASN A 270 -38.69 18.92 -2.23
CA ASN A 270 -38.26 17.86 -3.12
C ASN A 270 -38.90 17.96 -4.52
N GLY A 271 -38.09 18.25 -5.54
CA GLY A 271 -38.59 18.47 -6.91
C GLY A 271 -39.32 17.28 -7.53
N LEU A 272 -39.10 16.04 -7.06
CA LEU A 272 -39.81 14.85 -7.55
C LEU A 272 -41.28 14.78 -7.08
N ALA A 273 -41.68 15.65 -6.14
CA ALA A 273 -43.09 15.80 -5.77
C ALA A 273 -43.97 16.16 -6.97
N LEU A 274 -43.41 16.78 -8.02
CA LEU A 274 -44.13 17.15 -9.24
C LEU A 274 -44.83 15.96 -9.93
N GLU A 275 -44.29 14.74 -9.82
CA GLU A 275 -44.88 13.54 -10.43
C GLU A 275 -46.35 13.30 -10.03
N TYR A 276 -46.66 13.58 -8.77
CA TYR A 276 -47.99 13.35 -8.18
C TYR A 276 -48.81 14.63 -8.00
N ALA A 277 -48.33 15.74 -8.56
CA ALA A 277 -49.13 16.94 -8.71
C ALA A 277 -50.32 16.70 -9.65
N SER A 278 -51.34 17.56 -9.57
CA SER A 278 -52.40 17.56 -10.57
C SER A 278 -51.86 17.93 -11.96
N GLU A 279 -52.52 17.43 -13.01
CA GLU A 279 -52.16 17.76 -14.40
C GLU A 279 -52.18 19.27 -14.67
N THR A 280 -53.05 20.01 -13.99
CA THR A 280 -53.11 21.48 -14.07
C THR A 280 -51.86 22.16 -13.52
N LEU A 281 -51.25 21.61 -12.46
CA LEU A 281 -50.05 22.16 -11.85
C LEU A 281 -48.76 21.62 -12.46
N LYS A 282 -48.80 20.44 -13.10
CA LYS A 282 -47.74 19.98 -14.01
C LYS A 282 -47.60 20.86 -15.24
N ASP A 283 -48.64 21.63 -15.57
CA ASP A 283 -48.64 22.67 -16.60
C ASP A 283 -48.47 24.10 -16.03
N ASP A 284 -48.31 24.25 -14.71
CA ASP A 284 -47.98 25.54 -14.11
C ASP A 284 -46.48 25.79 -14.19
N ARG A 285 -46.12 26.76 -15.03
CA ARG A 285 -44.75 27.13 -15.33
C ARG A 285 -43.91 27.47 -14.09
N GLU A 286 -44.47 28.16 -13.10
CA GLU A 286 -43.72 28.55 -11.90
C GLU A 286 -43.45 27.33 -11.00
N VAL A 287 -44.44 26.44 -10.87
CA VAL A 287 -44.30 25.18 -10.13
C VAL A 287 -43.23 24.31 -10.77
N VAL A 288 -43.29 24.11 -12.09
CA VAL A 288 -42.31 23.27 -12.80
C VAL A 288 -40.91 23.88 -12.73
N LEU A 289 -40.76 25.20 -12.88
CA LEU A 289 -39.46 25.85 -12.70
C LEU A 289 -38.90 25.67 -11.28
N ALA A 290 -39.75 25.79 -10.25
CA ALA A 290 -39.34 25.54 -8.87
C ALA A 290 -38.92 24.07 -8.66
N ALA A 291 -39.65 23.12 -9.23
CA ALA A 291 -39.34 21.70 -9.16
C ALA A 291 -38.02 21.37 -9.89
N VAL A 292 -37.85 21.87 -11.12
CA VAL A 292 -36.63 21.72 -11.92
C VAL A 292 -35.44 22.35 -11.22
N ALA A 293 -35.60 23.53 -10.61
CA ALA A 293 -34.55 24.19 -9.84
C ALA A 293 -34.06 23.36 -8.65
N LYS A 294 -34.91 22.48 -8.12
CA LYS A 294 -34.57 21.57 -7.00
C LYS A 294 -34.07 20.21 -7.47
N ASN A 295 -34.67 19.67 -8.53
CA ASN A 295 -34.25 18.42 -9.13
C ASN A 295 -34.48 18.46 -10.64
N ARG A 296 -33.40 18.40 -11.41
CA ARG A 296 -33.42 18.36 -12.88
C ARG A 296 -34.37 17.31 -13.48
N LEU A 297 -34.56 16.16 -12.82
CA LEU A 297 -35.40 15.07 -13.30
C LEU A 297 -36.90 15.42 -13.22
N ALA A 298 -37.25 16.50 -12.50
CA ALA A 298 -38.63 16.97 -12.45
C ALA A 298 -39.19 17.32 -13.84
N LEU A 299 -38.33 17.67 -14.81
CA LEU A 299 -38.74 17.94 -16.20
C LEU A 299 -39.45 16.74 -16.84
N GLU A 300 -39.10 15.51 -16.46
CA GLU A 300 -39.75 14.28 -16.94
C GLU A 300 -41.26 14.29 -16.67
N TYR A 301 -41.67 14.86 -15.54
CA TYR A 301 -43.05 14.88 -15.05
C TYR A 301 -43.82 16.15 -15.40
N ALA A 302 -43.18 17.13 -16.04
CA ALA A 302 -43.86 18.30 -16.55
C ALA A 302 -44.83 17.94 -17.69
N SER A 303 -45.80 18.82 -17.96
CA SER A 303 -46.67 18.70 -19.12
C SER A 303 -45.87 18.73 -20.43
N GLU A 304 -46.39 18.11 -21.49
CA GLU A 304 -45.77 18.15 -22.83
C GLU A 304 -45.62 19.60 -23.36
N THR A 305 -46.52 20.49 -22.96
CA THR A 305 -46.46 21.92 -23.22
C THR A 305 -45.23 22.57 -22.58
N LEU A 306 -44.91 22.24 -21.32
CA LEU A 306 -43.73 22.79 -20.63
C LEU A 306 -42.42 22.05 -20.97
N LYS A 307 -42.48 20.78 -21.40
CA LYS A 307 -41.34 20.11 -22.06
C LYS A 307 -40.98 20.72 -23.41
N ASN A 308 -41.89 21.52 -23.98
CA ASN A 308 -41.66 22.36 -25.15
C ASN A 308 -41.50 23.85 -24.81
N ASP A 309 -41.50 24.22 -23.51
CA ASP A 309 -41.16 25.58 -23.09
C ASP A 309 -39.64 25.71 -23.02
N ARG A 310 -39.11 26.56 -23.89
CA ARG A 310 -37.68 26.79 -24.05
C ARG A 310 -37.00 27.24 -22.76
N GLU A 311 -37.63 28.12 -21.98
CA GLU A 311 -37.02 28.63 -20.74
C GLU A 311 -36.98 27.55 -19.65
N VAL A 312 -38.04 26.72 -19.56
CA VAL A 312 -38.09 25.60 -18.61
C VAL A 312 -37.02 24.56 -18.93
N VAL A 313 -36.90 24.16 -20.20
CA VAL A 313 -35.89 23.20 -20.64
C VAL A 313 -34.48 23.75 -20.46
N LEU A 314 -34.21 25.01 -20.81
CA LEU A 314 -32.92 25.64 -20.57
C LEU A 314 -32.56 25.69 -19.08
N ALA A 315 -33.52 25.92 -18.18
CA ALA A 315 -33.28 25.89 -16.74
C ALA A 315 -32.89 24.48 -16.25
N ALA A 316 -33.48 23.42 -16.81
CA ALA A 316 -33.12 22.03 -16.50
C ALA A 316 -31.73 21.66 -17.07
N VAL A 317 -31.51 21.99 -18.34
CA VAL A 317 -30.27 21.75 -19.07
C VAL A 317 -29.08 22.47 -18.43
N ALA A 318 -29.29 23.70 -17.93
CA ALA A 318 -28.25 24.47 -17.27
C ALA A 318 -27.67 23.79 -16.02
N GLN A 319 -28.47 22.93 -15.36
CA GLN A 319 -28.02 22.10 -14.25
C GLN A 319 -27.36 20.79 -14.70
N ASN A 320 -27.88 20.15 -15.75
CA ASN A 320 -27.29 18.95 -16.35
C ASN A 320 -27.73 18.80 -17.82
N GLY A 321 -26.76 18.65 -18.73
CA GLY A 321 -27.02 18.47 -20.16
C GLY A 321 -27.93 17.29 -20.51
N TRP A 322 -27.96 16.23 -19.69
CA TRP A 322 -28.85 15.08 -19.93
C TRP A 322 -30.35 15.40 -19.77
N ALA A 323 -30.71 16.55 -19.17
CA ALA A 323 -32.10 16.97 -19.14
C ALA A 323 -32.72 17.13 -20.54
N LEU A 324 -31.90 17.27 -21.59
CA LEU A 324 -32.31 17.28 -22.99
C LEU A 324 -33.13 16.03 -23.39
N GLU A 325 -32.89 14.88 -22.75
CA GLU A 325 -33.63 13.63 -22.99
C GLU A 325 -35.15 13.81 -22.87
N TYR A 326 -35.57 14.60 -21.87
CA TYR A 326 -36.97 14.83 -21.53
C TYR A 326 -37.60 16.03 -22.25
N ALA A 327 -36.81 16.79 -23.01
CA ALA A 327 -37.34 17.87 -23.82
C ALA A 327 -38.19 17.32 -24.98
N SER A 328 -39.12 18.13 -25.47
CA SER A 328 -39.85 17.84 -26.70
C SER A 328 -38.91 17.68 -27.91
N GLU A 329 -39.34 16.91 -28.92
CA GLU A 329 -38.58 16.73 -30.17
C GLU A 329 -38.27 18.06 -30.88
N THR A 330 -39.14 19.05 -30.75
CA THR A 330 -38.93 20.41 -31.26
C THR A 330 -37.77 21.13 -30.59
N LEU A 331 -37.57 20.95 -29.27
CA LEU A 331 -36.45 21.54 -28.55
C LEU A 331 -35.17 20.69 -28.62
N LYS A 332 -35.29 19.39 -28.87
CA LYS A 332 -34.14 18.54 -29.26
C LYS A 332 -33.57 18.91 -30.63
N ASP A 333 -34.36 19.62 -31.45
CA ASP A 333 -33.93 20.22 -32.71
C ASP A 333 -33.66 21.74 -32.60
N ASP A 334 -33.79 22.33 -31.40
CA ASP A 334 -33.42 23.73 -31.16
C ASP A 334 -31.90 23.82 -30.91
N ARG A 335 -31.20 24.43 -31.87
CA ARG A 335 -29.75 24.56 -31.85
C ARG A 335 -29.21 25.22 -30.57
N GLU A 336 -29.89 26.25 -30.04
CA GLU A 336 -29.41 26.94 -28.83
C GLU A 336 -29.60 26.07 -27.58
N VAL A 337 -30.71 25.32 -27.49
CA VAL A 337 -30.96 24.39 -26.39
C VAL A 337 -29.95 23.24 -26.41
N VAL A 338 -29.71 22.64 -27.57
CA VAL A 338 -28.73 21.55 -27.71
C VAL A 338 -27.32 22.05 -27.43
N LEU A 339 -26.92 23.23 -27.91
CA LEU A 339 -25.62 23.83 -27.57
C LEU A 339 -25.46 24.04 -26.07
N ALA A 340 -26.49 24.52 -25.38
CA ALA A 340 -26.47 24.65 -23.93
C ALA A 340 -26.31 23.28 -23.23
N ALA A 341 -26.93 22.23 -23.77
CA ALA A 341 -26.84 20.87 -23.24
C ALA A 341 -25.46 20.26 -23.44
N VAL A 342 -24.91 20.30 -24.66
CA VAL A 342 -23.59 19.73 -24.96
C VAL A 342 -22.48 20.49 -24.26
N ALA A 343 -22.63 21.82 -24.07
CA ALA A 343 -21.70 22.61 -23.26
C ALA A 343 -21.65 22.17 -21.79
N LYS A 344 -22.76 21.62 -21.27
CA LYS A 344 -22.82 21.05 -19.91
C LYS A 344 -22.36 19.60 -19.86
N ASN A 345 -22.72 18.79 -20.87
CA ASN A 345 -22.32 17.41 -21.02
C ASN A 345 -22.32 17.03 -22.51
N GLY A 346 -21.16 16.80 -23.12
CA GLY A 346 -21.02 16.54 -24.56
C GLY A 346 -21.78 15.30 -25.02
N LEU A 347 -21.96 14.31 -24.14
CA LEU A 347 -22.76 13.11 -24.44
C LEU A 347 -24.27 13.39 -24.49
N ALA A 348 -24.72 14.61 -24.14
CA ALA A 348 -26.11 15.02 -24.38
C ALA A 348 -26.44 15.06 -25.89
N LEU A 349 -25.43 15.13 -26.76
CA LEU A 349 -25.60 15.05 -28.22
C LEU A 349 -26.40 13.83 -28.67
N GLN A 350 -26.34 12.71 -27.93
CA GLN A 350 -27.11 11.50 -28.24
C GLN A 350 -28.63 11.73 -28.31
N TYR A 351 -29.13 12.71 -27.53
CA TYR A 351 -30.54 13.07 -27.44
C TYR A 351 -30.95 14.18 -28.40
N ALA A 352 -30.00 14.81 -29.09
CA ALA A 352 -30.30 15.81 -30.11
C ALA A 352 -30.98 15.15 -31.33
N SER A 353 -31.65 15.97 -32.13
CA SER A 353 -32.19 15.56 -33.42
C SER A 353 -31.09 15.08 -34.38
N GLU A 354 -31.43 14.23 -35.34
CA GLU A 354 -30.49 13.78 -36.39
C GLU A 354 -29.95 14.94 -37.24
N THR A 355 -30.74 16.01 -37.40
CA THR A 355 -30.34 17.27 -38.03
C THR A 355 -29.19 17.95 -37.27
N LEU A 356 -29.27 18.05 -35.93
CA LEU A 356 -28.22 18.65 -35.12
C LEU A 356 -27.03 17.72 -34.86
N LYS A 357 -27.23 16.39 -34.89
CA LYS A 357 -26.12 15.42 -34.98
C LYS A 357 -25.35 15.50 -36.30
N ASN A 358 -25.90 16.19 -37.31
CA ASN A 358 -25.22 16.53 -38.57
C ASN A 358 -24.83 18.02 -38.64
N ASP A 359 -25.06 18.81 -37.59
CA ASP A 359 -24.58 20.20 -37.52
C ASP A 359 -23.12 20.20 -37.04
N ARG A 360 -22.22 20.64 -37.93
CA ARG A 360 -20.78 20.68 -37.69
C ARG A 360 -20.41 21.41 -36.38
N ASP A 361 -21.01 22.56 -36.12
CA ASP A 361 -20.62 23.39 -34.98
C ASP A 361 -21.13 22.78 -33.67
N VAL A 362 -22.34 22.20 -33.68
CA VAL A 362 -22.92 21.53 -32.51
C VAL A 362 -22.09 20.30 -32.14
N VAL A 363 -21.74 19.48 -33.13
CA VAL A 363 -20.94 18.27 -32.88
C VAL A 363 -19.52 18.64 -32.43
N LEU A 364 -18.87 19.65 -33.04
CA LEU A 364 -17.56 20.11 -32.58
C LEU A 364 -17.62 20.64 -31.13
N ALA A 365 -18.66 21.41 -30.77
CA ALA A 365 -18.85 21.85 -29.39
C ALA A 365 -19.02 20.67 -28.42
N ALA A 366 -19.71 19.61 -28.84
CA ALA A 366 -19.88 18.39 -28.04
C ALA A 366 -18.56 17.61 -27.89
N VAL A 367 -17.79 17.47 -28.97
CA VAL A 367 -16.48 16.78 -29.00
C VAL A 367 -15.44 17.51 -28.16
N ALA A 368 -15.40 18.84 -28.24
CA ALA A 368 -14.53 19.69 -27.41
C ALA A 368 -14.84 19.53 -25.91
N GLN A 369 -16.10 19.25 -25.56
CA GLN A 369 -16.49 18.98 -24.17
C GLN A 369 -16.18 17.53 -23.75
N ASN A 370 -16.52 16.55 -24.60
CA ASN A 370 -16.26 15.13 -24.38
C ASN A 370 -15.97 14.41 -25.70
N ARG A 371 -14.77 13.84 -25.80
CA ARG A 371 -14.27 13.10 -26.98
C ARG A 371 -15.20 12.00 -27.50
N TRP A 372 -15.93 11.32 -26.61
CA TRP A 372 -16.84 10.24 -27.02
C TRP A 372 -18.13 10.76 -27.64
N ALA A 373 -18.39 12.07 -27.62
CA ALA A 373 -19.54 12.65 -28.31
C ALA A 373 -19.51 12.41 -29.82
N LEU A 374 -18.32 12.24 -30.42
CA LEU A 374 -18.18 11.96 -31.84
C LEU A 374 -18.88 10.67 -32.27
N GLU A 375 -19.04 9.70 -31.37
CA GLU A 375 -19.80 8.46 -31.61
C GLU A 375 -21.24 8.75 -32.04
N TYR A 376 -21.85 9.82 -31.49
CA TYR A 376 -23.23 10.22 -31.79
C TYR A 376 -23.37 11.16 -32.98
N ALA A 377 -22.26 11.59 -33.58
CA ALA A 377 -22.30 12.35 -34.82
C ALA A 377 -22.89 11.50 -35.96
N SER A 378 -23.57 12.16 -36.88
CA SER A 378 -24.08 11.52 -38.10
C SER A 378 -22.95 10.88 -38.92
N GLU A 379 -23.27 9.80 -39.63
CA GLU A 379 -22.32 9.15 -40.53
C GLU A 379 -21.85 10.09 -41.65
N THR A 380 -22.67 11.04 -42.07
CA THR A 380 -22.30 12.07 -43.04
C THR A 380 -21.15 12.95 -42.54
N LEU A 381 -21.20 13.43 -41.29
CA LEU A 381 -20.09 14.18 -40.70
C LEU A 381 -18.87 13.29 -40.43
N LYS A 382 -19.05 12.05 -39.97
CA LYS A 382 -17.94 11.10 -39.77
C LYS A 382 -17.19 10.74 -41.07
N ASN A 383 -17.83 10.98 -42.22
CA ASN A 383 -17.24 10.84 -43.56
C ASN A 383 -16.75 12.19 -44.15
N ASP A 384 -16.99 13.31 -43.49
CA ASP A 384 -16.56 14.63 -43.93
C ASP A 384 -15.13 14.90 -43.46
N ARG A 385 -14.24 15.03 -44.45
CA ARG A 385 -12.81 15.23 -44.25
C ARG A 385 -12.49 16.52 -43.49
N ASP A 386 -13.10 17.63 -43.87
CA ASP A 386 -12.79 18.94 -43.29
C ASP A 386 -13.32 19.03 -41.85
N PHE A 387 -14.43 18.35 -41.57
CA PHE A 387 -14.95 18.19 -40.23
C PHE A 387 -14.02 17.31 -39.38
N LEU A 388 -13.59 16.14 -39.88
CA LEU A 388 -12.69 15.26 -39.14
C LEU A 388 -11.35 15.94 -38.82
N LEU A 389 -10.78 16.70 -39.75
CA LEU A 389 -9.55 17.48 -39.49
C LEU A 389 -9.75 18.50 -38.36
N ALA A 390 -10.90 19.17 -38.32
CA ALA A 390 -11.23 20.06 -37.21
C ALA A 390 -11.44 19.30 -35.89
N ALA A 391 -12.11 18.14 -35.93
CA ALA A 391 -12.33 17.30 -34.76
C ALA A 391 -11.01 16.73 -34.21
N VAL A 392 -10.05 16.39 -35.08
CA VAL A 392 -8.70 15.95 -34.71
C VAL A 392 -7.93 17.07 -34.01
N ALA A 393 -8.02 18.31 -34.53
CA ALA A 393 -7.34 19.46 -33.92
C ALA A 393 -7.91 19.83 -32.52
N GLU A 394 -9.19 19.56 -32.28
CA GLU A 394 -9.81 19.73 -30.97
C GLU A 394 -9.63 18.50 -30.07
N ASN A 395 -9.40 17.31 -30.66
CA ASN A 395 -9.26 16.06 -29.92
C ASN A 395 -8.51 14.94 -30.65
N ASP A 396 -7.52 14.41 -29.93
CA ASP A 396 -6.62 13.32 -30.26
C ASP A 396 -7.29 12.02 -30.76
N TRP A 397 -8.52 11.67 -30.34
CA TRP A 397 -9.17 10.38 -30.67
C TRP A 397 -10.21 10.41 -31.78
N ALA A 398 -10.35 11.52 -32.51
CA ALA A 398 -11.35 11.63 -33.56
C ALA A 398 -11.20 10.57 -34.68
N LEU A 399 -9.98 10.08 -34.95
CA LEU A 399 -9.71 9.10 -35.99
C LEU A 399 -10.35 7.72 -35.73
N GLU A 400 -10.55 7.33 -34.47
CA GLU A 400 -11.16 6.04 -34.11
C GLU A 400 -12.58 5.90 -34.68
N TYR A 401 -13.35 6.98 -34.61
CA TYR A 401 -14.74 7.04 -35.05
C TYR A 401 -14.90 7.55 -36.50
N ALA A 402 -13.79 7.87 -37.17
CA ALA A 402 -13.80 8.22 -38.58
C ALA A 402 -14.21 7.01 -39.44
N SER A 403 -14.74 7.28 -40.62
CA SER A 403 -15.06 6.21 -41.55
C SER A 403 -13.82 5.51 -42.10
N GLU A 404 -13.99 4.28 -42.58
CA GLU A 404 -12.91 3.50 -43.21
C GLU A 404 -12.25 4.24 -44.40
N THR A 405 -13.00 5.10 -45.10
CA THR A 405 -12.42 5.92 -46.17
C THR A 405 -11.47 6.98 -45.64
N LEU A 406 -11.78 7.62 -44.51
CA LEU A 406 -10.94 8.65 -43.90
C LEU A 406 -9.80 8.06 -43.06
N LYS A 407 -9.98 6.88 -42.47
CA LYS A 407 -8.89 6.08 -41.87
C LYS A 407 -7.83 5.67 -42.89
N ASN A 408 -8.18 5.69 -44.18
CA ASN A 408 -7.28 5.49 -45.31
C ASN A 408 -6.94 6.81 -46.04
N ASP A 409 -7.40 7.97 -45.57
CA ASP A 409 -6.97 9.27 -46.10
C ASP A 409 -5.66 9.67 -45.43
N ARG A 410 -4.62 9.75 -46.25
CA ARG A 410 -3.25 10.02 -45.80
C ARG A 410 -3.12 11.35 -45.06
N GLU A 411 -3.81 12.40 -45.48
CA GLU A 411 -3.69 13.73 -44.85
C GLU A 411 -4.38 13.74 -43.49
N VAL A 412 -5.54 13.09 -43.38
CA VAL A 412 -6.28 12.95 -42.10
C VAL A 412 -5.46 12.16 -41.10
N VAL A 413 -4.89 11.03 -41.51
CA VAL A 413 -4.06 10.20 -40.63
C VAL A 413 -2.78 10.94 -40.22
N LEU A 414 -2.11 11.65 -41.14
CA LEU A 414 -0.93 12.44 -40.79
C LEU A 414 -1.25 13.57 -39.80
N ALA A 415 -2.38 14.26 -39.97
CA ALA A 415 -2.83 15.26 -39.01
C ALA A 415 -3.14 14.64 -37.65
N ALA A 416 -3.81 13.49 -37.61
CA ALA A 416 -4.13 12.79 -36.37
C ALA A 416 -2.87 12.27 -35.66
N VAL A 417 -1.89 11.79 -36.41
CA VAL A 417 -0.60 11.32 -35.89
C VAL A 417 0.25 12.47 -35.34
N ALA A 418 0.13 13.68 -35.90
CA ALA A 418 0.85 14.85 -35.41
C ALA A 418 0.33 15.37 -34.05
N GLU A 419 -0.97 15.19 -33.78
CA GLU A 419 -1.61 15.63 -32.54
C GLU A 419 -1.71 14.50 -31.49
N ASN A 420 -1.79 13.22 -31.91
CA ASN A 420 -1.93 12.07 -31.03
C ASN A 420 -0.94 10.95 -31.34
N ASP A 421 -0.16 10.63 -30.31
CA ASP A 421 0.78 9.52 -30.25
C ASP A 421 0.19 8.19 -30.78
N TRP A 422 -1.04 7.86 -30.41
CA TRP A 422 -1.66 6.56 -30.73
C TRP A 422 -2.54 6.54 -31.98
N ALA A 423 -2.63 7.63 -32.76
CA ALA A 423 -3.53 7.68 -33.91
C ALA A 423 -3.26 6.58 -34.95
N LEU A 424 -1.99 6.18 -35.13
CA LEU A 424 -1.59 5.17 -36.11
C LEU A 424 -2.32 3.82 -35.94
N GLN A 425 -2.70 3.45 -34.72
CA GLN A 425 -3.40 2.17 -34.48
C GLN A 425 -4.76 2.09 -35.20
N TYR A 426 -5.41 3.24 -35.39
CA TYR A 426 -6.74 3.37 -36.01
C TYR A 426 -6.68 3.61 -37.52
N ALA A 427 -5.49 3.88 -38.07
CA ALA A 427 -5.30 3.99 -39.50
C ALA A 427 -5.57 2.64 -40.20
N SER A 428 -5.87 2.70 -41.49
CA SER A 428 -6.04 1.50 -42.30
C SER A 428 -4.72 0.72 -42.44
N GLU A 429 -4.80 -0.59 -42.68
CA GLU A 429 -3.63 -1.45 -42.90
C GLU A 429 -2.73 -0.98 -44.06
N THR A 430 -3.32 -0.31 -45.05
CA THR A 430 -2.59 0.34 -46.14
C THR A 430 -1.70 1.48 -45.66
N LEU A 431 -2.18 2.33 -44.75
CA LEU A 431 -1.40 3.46 -44.22
C LEU A 431 -0.47 3.04 -43.08
N LYS A 432 -0.78 1.98 -42.34
CA LYS A 432 0.18 1.31 -41.44
C LYS A 432 1.37 0.69 -42.17
N ASN A 433 1.24 0.48 -43.48
CA ASN A 433 2.31 0.07 -44.39
C ASN A 433 2.84 1.24 -45.25
N ASP A 434 2.37 2.46 -45.04
CA ASP A 434 2.91 3.65 -45.69
C ASP A 434 4.10 4.16 -44.88
N ARG A 435 5.27 4.10 -45.51
CA ARG A 435 6.54 4.43 -44.88
C ARG A 435 6.60 5.88 -44.37
N GLU A 436 6.04 6.84 -45.10
CA GLU A 436 6.08 8.24 -44.69
C GLU A 436 5.13 8.49 -43.51
N VAL A 437 3.96 7.84 -43.49
CA VAL A 437 3.02 7.92 -42.36
C VAL A 437 3.61 7.30 -41.10
N VAL A 438 4.21 6.11 -41.19
CA VAL A 438 4.84 5.46 -40.04
C VAL A 438 6.06 6.23 -39.54
N LEU A 439 6.89 6.79 -40.43
CA LEU A 439 8.01 7.63 -40.00
C LEU A 439 7.55 8.90 -39.28
N ALA A 440 6.47 9.54 -39.74
CA ALA A 440 5.87 10.66 -39.04
C ALA A 440 5.37 10.23 -37.65
N ALA A 441 4.71 9.08 -37.54
CA ALA A 441 4.24 8.55 -36.26
C ALA A 441 5.37 8.19 -35.30
N VAL A 442 6.45 7.61 -35.80
CA VAL A 442 7.65 7.29 -35.03
C VAL A 442 8.39 8.57 -34.57
N ALA A 443 8.28 9.68 -35.31
CA ALA A 443 8.90 10.93 -34.92
C ALA A 443 8.24 11.56 -33.69
N GLU A 444 6.92 11.40 -33.56
CA GLU A 444 6.13 11.95 -32.45
C GLU A 444 5.94 10.94 -31.29
N ASN A 445 5.71 9.65 -31.58
CA ASN A 445 5.49 8.60 -30.56
C ASN A 445 6.59 7.52 -30.53
N ASP A 446 7.15 7.33 -29.33
CA ASP A 446 8.13 6.31 -28.95
C ASP A 446 7.70 4.85 -29.19
N TRP A 447 6.40 4.58 -29.39
CA TRP A 447 5.81 3.24 -29.53
C TRP A 447 5.07 3.02 -30.86
N ALA A 448 5.08 3.99 -31.78
CA ALA A 448 4.35 3.89 -33.05
C ALA A 448 4.74 2.66 -33.89
N LEU A 449 5.98 2.17 -33.75
CA LEU A 449 6.47 0.98 -34.45
C LEU A 449 5.64 -0.28 -34.16
N GLU A 450 5.01 -0.38 -32.99
CA GLU A 450 4.13 -1.51 -32.62
C GLU A 450 2.98 -1.69 -33.63
N TYR A 451 2.42 -0.58 -34.09
CA TYR A 451 1.24 -0.53 -34.96
C TYR A 451 1.59 -0.49 -36.45
N ALA A 452 2.87 -0.40 -36.80
CA ALA A 452 3.32 -0.50 -38.17
C ALA A 452 3.09 -1.92 -38.73
N SER A 453 3.01 -2.04 -40.05
CA SER A 453 2.94 -3.36 -40.70
C SER A 453 4.23 -4.17 -40.49
N GLU A 454 4.12 -5.49 -40.57
CA GLU A 454 5.28 -6.40 -40.46
C GLU A 454 6.38 -6.10 -41.49
N THR A 455 6.00 -5.60 -42.67
CA THR A 455 6.94 -5.13 -43.70
C THR A 455 7.76 -3.92 -43.27
N LEU A 456 7.17 -2.96 -42.55
CA LEU A 456 7.87 -1.78 -42.05
C LEU A 456 8.59 -2.04 -40.72
N LYS A 457 8.14 -3.02 -39.94
CA LYS A 457 8.91 -3.59 -38.82
C LYS A 457 10.19 -4.29 -39.27
N ASP A 458 10.28 -4.66 -40.55
CA ASP A 458 11.49 -5.17 -41.20
C ASP A 458 12.21 -4.11 -42.07
N ASP A 459 11.71 -2.86 -42.12
CA ASP A 459 12.39 -1.76 -42.79
C ASP A 459 13.46 -1.17 -41.86
N ARG A 460 14.71 -1.35 -42.26
CA ARG A 460 15.88 -0.93 -41.47
C ARG A 460 15.86 0.57 -41.13
N GLU A 461 15.41 1.44 -42.03
CA GLU A 461 15.41 2.88 -41.79
C GLU A 461 14.29 3.29 -40.81
N VAL A 462 13.11 2.67 -40.92
CA VAL A 462 11.99 2.90 -39.98
C VAL A 462 12.36 2.44 -38.58
N VAL A 463 12.92 1.23 -38.44
CA VAL A 463 13.33 0.71 -37.14
C VAL A 463 14.46 1.54 -36.55
N LEU A 464 15.44 1.98 -37.34
CA LEU A 464 16.50 2.87 -36.87
C LEU A 464 15.96 4.21 -36.35
N ALA A 465 14.97 4.80 -37.03
CA ALA A 465 14.31 6.01 -36.55
C ALA A 465 13.61 5.78 -35.20
N ALA A 466 12.93 4.64 -35.04
CA ALA A 466 12.23 4.28 -33.80
C ALA A 466 13.19 4.02 -32.64
N VAL A 467 14.24 3.22 -32.83
CA VAL A 467 15.20 2.92 -31.76
C VAL A 467 16.06 4.12 -31.38
N ALA A 468 16.29 5.06 -32.31
CA ALA A 468 16.96 6.33 -32.01
C ALA A 468 16.14 7.21 -31.05
N LYS A 469 14.81 7.14 -31.12
CA LYS A 469 13.90 7.82 -30.18
C LYS A 469 13.77 7.03 -28.88
N ASN A 470 13.47 5.74 -28.97
CA ASN A 470 13.31 4.83 -27.84
C ASN A 470 13.93 3.45 -28.15
N GLY A 471 15.05 3.10 -27.51
CA GLY A 471 15.78 1.86 -27.77
C GLY A 471 14.95 0.59 -27.52
N LEU A 472 13.92 0.67 -26.67
CA LEU A 472 13.01 -0.46 -26.43
C LEU A 472 12.05 -0.74 -27.60
N ALA A 473 11.96 0.17 -28.58
CA ALA A 473 11.20 -0.08 -29.80
C ALA A 473 11.73 -1.29 -30.58
N LEU A 474 12.99 -1.70 -30.33
CA LEU A 474 13.60 -2.90 -30.92
C LEU A 474 12.76 -4.17 -30.68
N GLN A 475 11.98 -4.24 -29.60
CA GLN A 475 11.13 -5.40 -29.33
C GLN A 475 10.08 -5.68 -30.42
N TYR A 476 9.64 -4.63 -31.12
CA TYR A 476 8.66 -4.71 -32.21
C TYR A 476 9.29 -4.86 -33.59
N ALA A 477 10.61 -4.73 -33.70
CA ALA A 477 11.31 -4.98 -34.96
C ALA A 477 11.21 -6.47 -35.34
N SER A 478 11.40 -6.75 -36.63
CA SER A 478 11.51 -8.11 -37.14
C SER A 478 12.69 -8.88 -36.52
N GLU A 479 12.60 -10.21 -36.49
CA GLU A 479 13.69 -11.08 -36.01
C GLU A 479 14.99 -10.90 -36.83
N THR A 480 14.86 -10.53 -38.11
CA THR A 480 15.97 -10.16 -39.00
C THR A 480 16.71 -8.93 -38.49
N LEU A 481 16.00 -7.86 -38.11
CA LEU A 481 16.61 -6.63 -37.59
C LEU A 481 17.03 -6.72 -36.13
N LYS A 482 16.38 -7.56 -35.32
CA LYS A 482 16.88 -7.96 -33.99
C LYS A 482 18.20 -8.72 -34.05
N ASN A 483 18.59 -9.22 -35.23
CA ASN A 483 19.88 -9.83 -35.50
C ASN A 483 20.82 -8.93 -36.33
N ASP A 484 20.41 -7.70 -36.66
CA ASP A 484 21.26 -6.73 -37.34
C ASP A 484 22.15 -6.01 -36.31
N ARG A 485 23.47 -6.13 -36.48
CA ARG A 485 24.46 -5.59 -35.51
C ARG A 485 24.28 -4.08 -35.32
N ASP A 486 24.09 -3.32 -36.40
CA ASP A 486 24.08 -1.87 -36.34
C ASP A 486 22.79 -1.36 -35.71
N VAL A 487 21.64 -1.98 -36.03
CA VAL A 487 20.34 -1.64 -35.45
C VAL A 487 20.33 -1.89 -33.95
N VAL A 488 20.81 -3.06 -33.51
CA VAL A 488 20.84 -3.40 -32.09
C VAL A 488 21.83 -2.52 -31.33
N LEU A 489 23.01 -2.21 -31.90
CA LEU A 489 23.94 -1.27 -31.27
C LEU A 489 23.35 0.13 -31.12
N ALA A 490 22.64 0.63 -32.13
CA ALA A 490 21.93 1.92 -32.02
C ALA A 490 20.88 1.90 -30.90
N ALA A 491 20.11 0.81 -30.77
CA ALA A 491 19.13 0.63 -29.71
C ALA A 491 19.79 0.55 -28.32
N VAL A 492 20.90 -0.17 -28.18
CA VAL A 492 21.66 -0.30 -26.92
C VAL A 492 22.30 1.02 -26.50
N ALA A 493 22.81 1.79 -27.45
CA ALA A 493 23.37 3.11 -27.19
C ALA A 493 22.32 4.08 -26.63
N GLN A 494 21.07 3.97 -27.09
CA GLN A 494 19.94 4.74 -26.55
C GLN A 494 19.50 4.20 -25.19
N ASN A 495 19.26 2.88 -25.07
CA ASN A 495 18.85 2.23 -23.83
C ASN A 495 19.47 0.82 -23.72
N ARG A 496 20.27 0.63 -22.67
CA ARG A 496 20.97 -0.64 -22.39
C ARG A 496 20.06 -1.87 -22.34
N TRP A 497 18.80 -1.71 -21.94
CA TRP A 497 17.83 -2.81 -21.83
C TRP A 497 17.36 -3.31 -23.20
N ALA A 498 17.60 -2.55 -24.28
CA ALA A 498 17.30 -3.00 -25.63
C ALA A 498 18.01 -4.31 -26.00
N LEU A 499 19.19 -4.59 -25.40
CA LEU A 499 19.94 -5.83 -25.66
C LEU A 499 19.13 -7.09 -25.31
N GLU A 500 18.17 -7.00 -24.38
CA GLU A 500 17.27 -8.11 -24.04
C GLU A 500 16.49 -8.63 -25.26
N TYR A 501 16.12 -7.73 -26.18
CA TYR A 501 15.34 -8.04 -27.38
C TYR A 501 16.20 -8.42 -28.59
N ALA A 502 17.53 -8.34 -28.47
CA ALA A 502 18.43 -8.81 -29.52
C ALA A 502 18.35 -10.32 -29.69
N SER A 503 18.72 -10.80 -30.87
CA SER A 503 18.81 -12.23 -31.15
C SER A 503 19.83 -12.94 -30.24
N GLU A 504 19.55 -14.19 -29.91
CA GLU A 504 20.51 -15.03 -29.16
C GLU A 504 21.85 -15.19 -29.88
N THR A 505 21.86 -15.14 -31.21
CA THR A 505 23.08 -15.17 -32.01
C THR A 505 23.97 -13.95 -31.74
N LEU A 506 23.42 -12.74 -31.63
CA LEU A 506 24.18 -11.55 -31.26
C LEU A 506 24.58 -11.53 -29.79
N LYS A 507 23.71 -11.95 -28.88
CA LYS A 507 24.04 -12.05 -27.44
C LYS A 507 25.17 -13.04 -27.14
N ASN A 508 25.41 -13.99 -28.05
CA ASN A 508 26.52 -14.95 -28.01
C ASN A 508 27.72 -14.54 -28.88
N ASP A 509 27.62 -13.46 -29.66
CA ASP A 509 28.71 -12.96 -30.49
C ASP A 509 29.63 -12.07 -29.65
N ARG A 510 30.86 -12.56 -29.48
CA ARG A 510 31.87 -11.92 -28.65
C ARG A 510 32.24 -10.51 -29.13
N ASP A 511 32.47 -10.35 -30.42
CA ASP A 511 32.92 -9.08 -31.00
C ASP A 511 31.80 -8.05 -30.95
N PHE A 512 30.54 -8.50 -31.11
CA PHE A 512 29.36 -7.66 -30.95
C PHE A 512 29.22 -7.18 -29.51
N LEU A 513 29.31 -8.10 -28.54
CA LEU A 513 29.15 -7.74 -27.14
C LEU A 513 30.24 -6.79 -26.66
N LEU A 514 31.48 -6.92 -27.15
CA LEU A 514 32.55 -5.96 -26.88
C LEU A 514 32.20 -4.56 -27.39
N ALA A 515 31.59 -4.44 -28.57
CA ALA A 515 31.10 -3.16 -29.09
C ALA A 515 29.93 -2.62 -28.23
N ALA A 516 28.97 -3.46 -27.84
CA ALA A 516 27.86 -3.06 -26.97
C ALA A 516 28.34 -2.60 -25.58
N VAL A 517 29.34 -3.28 -25.01
CA VAL A 517 29.99 -2.93 -23.74
C VAL A 517 30.71 -1.59 -23.83
N ALA A 518 31.29 -1.27 -24.99
CA ALA A 518 31.96 0.01 -25.22
C ALA A 518 30.96 1.19 -25.14
N GLU A 519 29.72 0.98 -25.56
CA GLU A 519 28.61 1.94 -25.41
C GLU A 519 28.10 1.97 -23.95
N ASN A 520 27.86 0.79 -23.33
CA ASN A 520 27.38 0.71 -21.96
C ASN A 520 27.86 -0.57 -21.23
N GLY A 521 28.69 -0.42 -20.19
CA GLY A 521 29.24 -1.58 -19.46
C GLY A 521 28.21 -2.46 -18.74
N SER A 522 27.00 -1.97 -18.48
CA SER A 522 25.93 -2.76 -17.81
C SER A 522 25.29 -3.81 -18.71
N VAL A 523 25.53 -3.78 -20.02
CA VAL A 523 24.95 -4.75 -20.97
C VAL A 523 25.38 -6.19 -20.71
N LEU A 524 26.46 -6.37 -19.93
CA LEU A 524 26.93 -7.69 -19.49
C LEU A 524 25.84 -8.52 -18.79
N GLU A 525 24.85 -7.86 -18.17
CA GLU A 525 23.67 -8.52 -17.58
C GLU A 525 22.94 -9.45 -18.56
N TYR A 526 22.79 -9.01 -19.81
CA TYR A 526 22.05 -9.70 -20.87
C TYR A 526 22.94 -10.55 -21.79
N ALA A 527 24.26 -10.57 -21.53
CA ALA A 527 25.18 -11.44 -22.22
C ALA A 527 24.90 -12.91 -21.90
N SER A 528 25.32 -13.81 -22.78
CA SER A 528 25.25 -15.24 -22.50
C SER A 528 26.21 -15.65 -21.37
N GLU A 529 25.91 -16.76 -20.71
CA GLU A 529 26.74 -17.30 -19.62
C GLU A 529 28.18 -17.61 -20.06
N THR A 530 28.39 -17.94 -21.34
CA THR A 530 29.74 -18.14 -21.90
C THR A 530 30.53 -16.83 -21.92
N LEU A 531 29.91 -15.71 -22.30
CA LEU A 531 30.55 -14.40 -22.36
C LEU A 531 30.63 -13.70 -21.01
N LYS A 532 29.70 -13.98 -20.07
CA LYS A 532 29.84 -13.60 -18.65
C LYS A 532 31.03 -14.27 -17.97
N ASN A 533 31.56 -15.33 -18.57
CA ASN A 533 32.79 -16.01 -18.17
C ASN A 533 33.97 -15.73 -19.11
N ASP A 534 33.81 -14.88 -20.14
CA ASP A 534 34.91 -14.42 -20.97
C ASP A 534 35.63 -13.27 -20.26
N ARG A 535 36.89 -13.52 -19.91
CA ARG A 535 37.70 -12.61 -19.12
C ARG A 535 37.86 -11.23 -19.78
N GLU A 536 38.03 -11.17 -21.10
CA GLU A 536 38.27 -9.90 -21.80
C GLU A 536 36.99 -9.07 -21.88
N VAL A 537 35.85 -9.72 -22.14
CA VAL A 537 34.53 -9.08 -22.14
C VAL A 537 34.22 -8.49 -20.77
N VAL A 538 34.40 -9.28 -19.71
CA VAL A 538 34.14 -8.81 -18.34
C VAL A 538 35.10 -7.70 -17.95
N LEU A 539 36.39 -7.79 -18.29
CA LEU A 539 37.35 -6.71 -18.05
C LEU A 539 36.93 -5.41 -18.73
N ALA A 540 36.50 -5.47 -19.99
CA ALA A 540 36.00 -4.30 -20.71
C ALA A 540 34.74 -3.72 -20.04
N ALA A 541 33.82 -4.58 -19.58
CA ALA A 541 32.59 -4.18 -18.92
C ALA A 541 32.85 -3.49 -17.58
N VAL A 542 33.68 -4.09 -16.71
CA VAL A 542 34.00 -3.51 -15.39
C VAL A 542 34.87 -2.27 -15.48
N ALA A 543 35.69 -2.15 -16.52
CA ALA A 543 36.46 -0.93 -16.79
C ALA A 543 35.58 0.25 -17.25
N LYS A 544 34.40 -0.04 -17.81
CA LYS A 544 33.39 0.97 -18.19
C LYS A 544 32.39 1.26 -17.08
N ASN A 545 32.00 0.24 -16.32
CA ASN A 545 31.11 0.35 -15.16
C ASN A 545 31.43 -0.78 -14.17
N GLY A 546 32.05 -0.46 -13.05
CA GLY A 546 32.51 -1.41 -12.04
C GLY A 546 31.38 -2.24 -11.41
N TRP A 547 30.12 -1.76 -11.45
CA TRP A 547 28.96 -2.57 -11.03
C TRP A 547 28.68 -3.75 -11.96
N ALA A 548 29.21 -3.76 -13.18
CA ALA A 548 29.10 -4.90 -14.08
C ALA A 548 29.67 -6.19 -13.47
N LEU A 549 30.57 -6.09 -12.48
CA LEU A 549 31.14 -7.23 -11.76
C LEU A 549 30.06 -8.15 -11.16
N GLN A 550 28.91 -7.60 -10.77
CA GLN A 550 27.82 -8.42 -10.19
C GLN A 550 27.28 -9.47 -11.18
N TYR A 551 27.37 -9.20 -12.49
CA TYR A 551 26.88 -10.06 -13.56
C TYR A 551 27.96 -11.01 -14.10
N ALA A 552 29.21 -10.83 -13.71
CA ALA A 552 30.30 -11.73 -14.08
C ALA A 552 30.10 -13.12 -13.44
N SER A 553 30.71 -14.14 -14.03
CA SER A 553 30.76 -15.47 -13.44
C SER A 553 31.49 -15.49 -12.08
N GLU A 554 31.17 -16.45 -11.22
CA GLU A 554 31.82 -16.61 -9.91
C GLU A 554 33.34 -16.82 -10.02
N THR A 555 33.80 -17.41 -11.11
CA THR A 555 35.24 -17.56 -11.42
C THR A 555 35.91 -16.21 -11.64
N LEU A 556 35.27 -15.28 -12.36
CA LEU A 556 35.81 -13.95 -12.64
C LEU A 556 35.58 -12.95 -11.49
N LYS A 557 34.55 -13.15 -10.67
CA LYS A 557 34.43 -12.48 -9.35
C LYS A 557 35.56 -12.85 -8.38
N ASN A 558 36.28 -13.94 -8.67
CA ASN A 558 37.49 -14.35 -7.97
C ASN A 558 38.79 -14.08 -8.76
N ASP A 559 38.71 -13.45 -9.93
CA ASP A 559 39.91 -13.01 -10.67
C ASP A 559 40.39 -11.68 -10.09
N ARG A 560 41.62 -11.69 -9.55
CA ARG A 560 42.21 -10.55 -8.87
C ARG A 560 42.31 -9.31 -9.77
N GLU A 561 42.66 -9.47 -11.05
CA GLU A 561 42.79 -8.33 -11.97
C GLU A 561 41.42 -7.76 -12.35
N VAL A 562 40.41 -8.62 -12.56
CA VAL A 562 39.03 -8.20 -12.84
C VAL A 562 38.46 -7.39 -11.68
N VAL A 563 38.60 -7.89 -10.45
CA VAL A 563 38.09 -7.21 -9.26
C VAL A 563 38.84 -5.91 -9.00
N LEU A 564 40.17 -5.87 -9.19
CA LEU A 564 40.93 -4.63 -9.08
C LEU A 564 40.49 -3.58 -10.11
N ALA A 565 40.25 -3.99 -11.36
CA ALA A 565 39.73 -3.10 -12.40
C ALA A 565 38.33 -2.58 -12.03
N ALA A 566 37.45 -3.44 -11.54
CA ALA A 566 36.10 -3.06 -11.11
C ALA A 566 36.12 -2.10 -9.92
N VAL A 567 36.96 -2.35 -8.92
CA VAL A 567 37.13 -1.50 -7.73
C VAL A 567 37.78 -0.17 -8.09
N ALA A 568 38.68 -0.15 -9.08
CA ALA A 568 39.30 1.06 -9.59
C ALA A 568 38.30 1.99 -10.29
N GLU A 569 37.32 1.43 -11.01
CA GLU A 569 36.22 2.20 -11.62
C GLU A 569 35.17 2.57 -10.55
N ASN A 570 34.57 1.57 -9.90
CA ASN A 570 33.56 1.76 -8.86
C ASN A 570 33.92 1.01 -7.58
N ARG A 571 34.21 1.79 -6.53
CA ARG A 571 34.75 1.30 -5.26
C ARG A 571 33.79 0.39 -4.48
N TRP A 572 32.49 0.45 -4.76
CA TRP A 572 31.50 -0.48 -4.20
C TRP A 572 31.46 -1.83 -4.90
N ALA A 573 32.17 -2.00 -6.02
CA ALA A 573 32.27 -3.28 -6.70
C ALA A 573 32.87 -4.37 -5.80
N LEU A 574 33.66 -4.02 -4.78
CA LEU A 574 34.24 -4.98 -3.82
C LEU A 574 33.17 -5.86 -3.15
N GLN A 575 31.93 -5.37 -2.97
CA GLN A 575 30.84 -6.16 -2.38
C GLN A 575 30.49 -7.41 -3.22
N TYR A 576 30.72 -7.34 -4.54
CA TYR A 576 30.45 -8.41 -5.50
C TYR A 576 31.65 -9.32 -5.75
N ALA A 577 32.83 -8.99 -5.20
CA ALA A 577 33.99 -9.86 -5.25
C ALA A 577 33.78 -11.13 -4.41
N SER A 578 34.55 -12.17 -4.69
CA SER A 578 34.58 -13.39 -3.88
C SER A 578 35.05 -13.12 -2.45
N GLU A 579 34.63 -13.97 -1.50
CA GLU A 579 35.07 -13.88 -0.10
C GLU A 579 36.59 -14.01 0.06
N THR A 580 37.25 -14.74 -0.83
CA THR A 580 38.71 -14.86 -0.90
C THR A 580 39.37 -13.51 -1.20
N LEU A 581 38.85 -12.73 -2.17
CA LEU A 581 39.39 -11.42 -2.52
C LEU A 581 38.95 -10.32 -1.55
N LYS A 582 37.80 -10.46 -0.89
CA LYS A 582 37.43 -9.61 0.26
C LYS A 582 38.34 -9.80 1.47
N ASN A 583 39.09 -10.91 1.51
CA ASN A 583 40.12 -11.19 2.51
C ASN A 583 41.55 -10.95 1.98
N ASP A 584 41.70 -10.49 0.74
CA ASP A 584 43.01 -10.17 0.16
C ASP A 584 43.44 -8.77 0.59
N ARG A 585 44.60 -8.69 1.26
CA ARG A 585 45.11 -7.43 1.84
C ARG A 585 45.30 -6.36 0.77
N GLU A 586 45.80 -6.72 -0.40
CA GLU A 586 46.15 -5.75 -1.44
C GLU A 586 44.90 -5.23 -2.15
N VAL A 587 43.95 -6.12 -2.45
CA VAL A 587 42.68 -5.73 -3.08
C VAL A 587 41.87 -4.81 -2.17
N VAL A 588 41.78 -5.14 -0.87
CA VAL A 588 41.04 -4.32 0.09
C VAL A 588 41.76 -2.99 0.35
N LEU A 589 43.09 -2.97 0.49
CA LEU A 589 43.83 -1.72 0.67
C LEU A 589 43.68 -0.79 -0.55
N ALA A 590 43.71 -1.33 -1.77
CA ALA A 590 43.47 -0.56 -2.98
C ALA A 590 42.07 0.10 -2.97
N ALA A 591 41.04 -0.60 -2.44
CA ALA A 591 39.71 -0.05 -2.27
C ALA A 591 39.64 1.04 -1.17
N VAL A 592 40.30 0.81 -0.03
CA VAL A 592 40.33 1.71 1.13
C VAL A 592 41.07 3.01 0.84
N ALA A 593 42.19 2.95 0.10
CA ALA A 593 42.97 4.12 -0.30
C ALA A 593 42.11 5.15 -1.07
N GLN A 594 41.09 4.69 -1.80
CA GLN A 594 40.20 5.57 -2.54
C GLN A 594 38.91 5.94 -1.78
N ASN A 595 38.35 5.10 -0.90
CA ASN A 595 37.15 5.44 -0.12
C ASN A 595 37.14 4.79 1.28
N ARG A 596 36.90 5.62 2.32
CA ARG A 596 36.82 5.23 3.74
C ARG A 596 35.84 4.09 4.02
N LEU A 597 34.75 3.98 3.25
CA LEU A 597 33.68 3.00 3.48
C LEU A 597 34.00 1.61 2.90
N ALA A 598 35.03 1.47 2.08
CA ALA A 598 35.35 0.19 1.44
C ALA A 598 35.72 -0.91 2.44
N LEU A 599 36.28 -0.53 3.60
CA LEU A 599 36.64 -1.44 4.67
C LEU A 599 35.43 -2.19 5.24
N GLN A 600 34.21 -1.65 5.12
CA GLN A 600 32.99 -2.33 5.60
C GLN A 600 32.75 -3.68 4.91
N TYR A 601 33.17 -3.81 3.64
CA TYR A 601 33.00 -5.01 2.81
C TYR A 601 34.20 -5.96 2.89
N ALA A 602 35.26 -5.59 3.61
CA ALA A 602 36.37 -6.49 3.90
C ALA A 602 35.94 -7.62 4.84
N SER A 603 36.68 -8.71 4.82
CA SER A 603 36.48 -9.82 5.75
C SER A 603 36.69 -9.38 7.21
N GLU A 604 35.99 -10.05 8.13
CA GLU A 604 36.19 -9.83 9.57
C GLU A 604 37.61 -10.17 10.03
N THR A 605 38.30 -11.08 9.34
CA THR A 605 39.70 -11.40 9.61
C THR A 605 40.62 -10.22 9.35
N LEU A 606 40.43 -9.47 8.25
CA LEU A 606 41.22 -8.26 7.98
C LEU A 606 40.85 -7.10 8.90
N LYS A 607 39.56 -6.93 9.23
CA LYS A 607 39.12 -5.89 10.19
C LYS A 607 39.69 -6.09 11.60
N ASN A 608 40.10 -7.31 11.94
CA ASN A 608 40.74 -7.67 13.21
C ASN A 608 42.29 -7.74 13.11
N ASP A 609 42.87 -7.58 11.92
CA ASP A 609 44.31 -7.64 11.73
C ASP A 609 44.94 -6.27 12.04
N ARG A 610 45.73 -6.23 13.11
CA ARG A 610 46.34 -5.01 13.63
C ARG A 610 47.26 -4.33 12.61
N ASP A 611 48.11 -5.09 11.93
CA ASP A 611 49.09 -4.55 10.99
C ASP A 611 48.41 -4.05 9.71
N PHE A 612 47.35 -4.74 9.28
CA PHE A 612 46.48 -4.30 8.19
C PHE A 612 45.79 -2.99 8.52
N LEU A 613 45.16 -2.90 9.69
CA LEU A 613 44.44 -1.71 10.08
C LEU A 613 45.39 -0.52 10.25
N LEU A 614 46.61 -0.72 10.76
CA LEU A 614 47.64 0.32 10.81
C LEU A 614 47.97 0.87 9.40
N ALA A 615 48.05 0.01 8.39
CA ALA A 615 48.22 0.46 7.00
C ALA A 615 46.97 1.19 6.48
N ALA A 616 45.76 0.67 6.77
CA ALA A 616 44.50 1.27 6.34
C ALA A 616 44.27 2.66 6.95
N VAL A 617 44.56 2.87 8.24
CA VAL A 617 44.41 4.19 8.91
C VAL A 617 45.50 5.17 8.51
N ALA A 618 46.68 4.69 8.09
CA ALA A 618 47.73 5.53 7.54
C ALA A 618 47.34 6.13 6.19
N GLU A 619 46.67 5.34 5.33
CA GLU A 619 46.07 5.84 4.09
C GLU A 619 44.84 6.72 4.38
N ASN A 620 43.94 6.26 5.26
CA ASN A 620 42.71 6.96 5.61
C ASN A 620 42.30 6.77 7.08
N GLY A 621 42.46 7.80 7.92
CA GLY A 621 42.23 7.77 9.36
C GLY A 621 40.79 7.43 9.78
N TRP A 622 39.81 7.64 8.89
CA TRP A 622 38.42 7.24 9.11
C TRP A 622 38.20 5.72 9.05
N ALA A 623 39.17 4.94 8.54
CA ALA A 623 39.10 3.48 8.55
C ALA A 623 38.93 2.89 9.97
N LEU A 624 39.27 3.66 11.02
CA LEU A 624 39.04 3.29 12.41
C LEU A 624 37.56 3.00 12.74
N GLU A 625 36.61 3.61 12.03
CA GLU A 625 35.17 3.38 12.22
C GLU A 625 34.78 1.89 12.07
N TYR A 626 35.35 1.23 11.07
CA TYR A 626 35.06 -0.16 10.70
C TYR A 626 36.06 -1.16 11.28
N ALA A 627 37.00 -0.69 12.10
CA ALA A 627 37.87 -1.54 12.88
C ALA A 627 37.08 -2.35 13.90
N SER A 628 37.64 -3.47 14.35
CA SER A 628 37.08 -4.19 15.48
C SER A 628 37.22 -3.41 16.79
N GLU A 629 36.34 -3.69 17.75
CA GLU A 629 36.34 -3.03 19.07
C GLU A 629 37.67 -3.21 19.82
N THR A 630 38.37 -4.33 19.60
CA THR A 630 39.70 -4.54 20.18
C THR A 630 40.73 -3.54 19.65
N LEU A 631 40.71 -3.26 18.34
CA LEU A 631 41.63 -2.33 17.70
C LEU A 631 41.22 -0.87 17.87
N LYS A 632 39.93 -0.57 18.06
CA LYS A 632 39.46 0.76 18.52
C LYS A 632 39.93 1.10 19.93
N ASN A 633 40.36 0.11 20.72
CA ASN A 633 40.99 0.27 22.02
C ASN A 633 42.53 0.07 21.96
N ASP A 634 43.11 -0.19 20.78
CA ASP A 634 44.56 -0.24 20.61
C ASP A 634 45.11 1.18 20.48
N ARG A 635 45.94 1.54 21.45
CA ARG A 635 46.46 2.90 21.59
C ARG A 635 47.26 3.37 20.38
N ASP A 636 48.06 2.50 19.76
CA ASP A 636 48.92 2.89 18.64
C ASP A 636 48.11 3.05 17.35
N VAL A 637 47.12 2.17 17.14
CA VAL A 637 46.18 2.26 16.00
C VAL A 637 45.40 3.56 16.08
N VAL A 638 44.83 3.89 17.24
CA VAL A 638 44.09 5.12 17.43
C VAL A 638 44.98 6.34 17.29
N LEU A 639 46.21 6.32 17.83
CA LEU A 639 47.17 7.42 17.64
C LEU A 639 47.52 7.64 16.16
N ALA A 640 47.69 6.57 15.39
CA ALA A 640 47.93 6.67 13.94
C ALA A 640 46.71 7.27 13.22
N ALA A 641 45.50 6.83 13.55
CA ALA A 641 44.26 7.34 12.98
C ALA A 641 44.03 8.84 13.30
N VAL A 642 44.19 9.26 14.56
CA VAL A 642 43.98 10.67 14.95
C VAL A 642 45.11 11.59 14.49
N ALA A 643 46.32 11.08 14.30
CA ALA A 643 47.40 11.82 13.67
C ALA A 643 47.12 12.09 12.19
N GLN A 644 46.43 11.17 11.51
CA GLN A 644 45.99 11.33 10.12
C GLN A 644 44.76 12.24 10.02
N THR A 645 43.71 11.98 10.83
CA THR A 645 42.52 12.82 10.97
C THR A 645 42.04 12.86 12.43
N GLY A 646 42.14 14.02 13.09
CA GLY A 646 41.85 14.17 14.53
C GLY A 646 40.42 13.82 14.94
N LEU A 647 39.45 13.95 14.02
CA LEU A 647 38.06 13.55 14.26
C LEU A 647 37.86 12.03 14.37
N ALA A 648 38.83 11.22 13.94
CA ALA A 648 38.79 9.77 14.13
C ALA A 648 38.69 9.37 15.62
N LEU A 649 39.00 10.29 16.55
CA LEU A 649 38.79 10.10 17.99
C LEU A 649 37.34 9.72 18.34
N GLU A 650 36.35 10.13 17.52
CA GLU A 650 34.94 9.74 17.68
C GLU A 650 34.75 8.22 17.81
N TYR A 651 35.52 7.45 17.03
CA TYR A 651 35.42 6.00 16.94
C TYR A 651 36.40 5.24 17.85
N ALA A 652 37.26 5.96 18.58
CA ALA A 652 38.12 5.35 19.59
C ALA A 652 37.28 4.85 20.79
N SER A 653 37.83 3.93 21.56
CA SER A 653 37.19 3.48 22.80
C SER A 653 37.08 4.61 23.83
N GLU A 654 36.10 4.51 24.74
CA GLU A 654 35.94 5.46 25.86
C GLU A 654 37.19 5.55 26.74
N THR A 655 37.95 4.46 26.86
CA THR A 655 39.24 4.42 27.57
C THR A 655 40.25 5.38 26.95
N LEU A 656 40.36 5.40 25.63
CA LEU A 656 41.32 6.23 24.88
C LEU A 656 40.81 7.66 24.68
N LYS A 657 39.49 7.87 24.65
CA LYS A 657 38.87 9.21 24.77
C LYS A 657 39.16 9.88 26.12
N ASN A 658 39.57 9.10 27.13
CA ASN A 658 40.06 9.60 28.42
C ASN A 658 41.59 9.55 28.57
N ASP A 659 42.34 9.16 27.53
CA ASP A 659 43.80 9.25 27.53
C ASP A 659 44.22 10.66 27.09
N ARG A 660 44.73 11.45 28.05
CA ARG A 660 45.16 12.84 27.82
C ARG A 660 46.12 12.99 26.65
N GLU A 661 47.00 12.02 26.40
CA GLU A 661 47.98 12.10 25.31
C GLU A 661 47.34 11.82 23.94
N VAL A 662 46.38 10.89 23.87
CA VAL A 662 45.62 10.58 22.64
C VAL A 662 44.70 11.75 22.28
N VAL A 663 43.98 12.29 23.25
CA VAL A 663 43.12 13.46 23.06
C VAL A 663 43.94 14.68 22.67
N LEU A 664 45.10 14.91 23.31
CA LEU A 664 45.99 16.00 22.93
C LEU A 664 46.45 15.87 21.47
N ALA A 665 46.78 14.66 21.02
CA ALA A 665 47.18 14.43 19.64
C ALA A 665 46.04 14.71 18.65
N ALA A 666 44.82 14.25 18.98
CA ALA A 666 43.63 14.49 18.18
C ALA A 666 43.25 15.98 18.09
N VAL A 667 43.29 16.70 19.22
CA VAL A 667 42.98 18.14 19.31
C VAL A 667 44.04 18.99 18.63
N ALA A 668 45.31 18.59 18.73
CA ALA A 668 46.39 19.24 17.99
C ALA A 668 46.22 19.11 16.47
N GLN A 669 45.75 17.95 15.99
CA GLN A 669 45.47 17.73 14.57
C GLN A 669 44.21 18.50 14.14
N ASN A 670 43.11 18.36 14.89
CA ASN A 670 41.84 19.02 14.66
C ASN A 670 41.21 19.49 15.97
N ARG A 671 41.08 20.81 16.13
CA ARG A 671 40.52 21.45 17.34
C ARG A 671 39.09 21.00 17.70
N LEU A 672 38.30 20.54 16.73
CA LEU A 672 36.95 20.03 16.98
C LEU A 672 36.97 18.66 17.66
N ALA A 673 38.09 17.93 17.62
CA ALA A 673 38.21 16.62 18.24
C ALA A 673 37.97 16.65 19.77
N LEU A 674 38.15 17.80 20.43
CA LEU A 674 37.91 17.94 21.88
C LEU A 674 36.47 17.58 22.26
N GLN A 675 35.50 17.74 21.35
CA GLN A 675 34.11 17.39 21.62
C GLN A 675 33.92 15.89 21.94
N TYR A 676 34.79 15.04 21.39
CA TYR A 676 34.77 13.59 21.57
C TYR A 676 35.64 13.10 22.75
N ALA A 677 36.34 14.01 23.43
CA ALA A 677 37.07 13.67 24.64
C ALA A 677 36.11 13.38 25.81
N SER A 678 36.58 12.68 26.83
CA SER A 678 35.85 12.52 28.08
C SER A 678 35.56 13.87 28.75
N GLU A 679 34.46 13.96 29.50
CA GLU A 679 34.08 15.18 30.24
C GLU A 679 35.21 15.69 31.15
N THR A 680 36.00 14.78 31.75
CA THR A 680 37.13 15.15 32.61
C THR A 680 38.28 15.84 31.89
N LEU A 681 38.44 15.62 30.58
CA LEU A 681 39.52 16.21 29.78
C LEU A 681 39.09 17.45 29.00
N LYS A 682 37.79 17.71 28.83
CA LYS A 682 37.29 18.92 28.17
C LYS A 682 37.71 20.21 28.89
N ASP A 683 37.90 20.13 30.21
CA ASP A 683 38.35 21.24 31.05
C ASP A 683 39.87 21.29 31.29
N ASP A 684 40.66 20.42 30.66
CA ASP A 684 42.12 20.45 30.79
C ASP A 684 42.70 21.74 30.20
N GLU A 685 43.45 22.48 31.02
CA GLU A 685 43.98 23.80 30.67
C GLU A 685 44.85 23.76 29.40
N LEU A 686 45.65 22.72 29.22
CA LEU A 686 46.51 22.57 28.03
C LEU A 686 45.67 22.26 26.80
N LEU A 687 44.67 21.37 26.91
CA LEU A 687 43.80 21.03 25.79
C LEU A 687 43.00 22.25 25.33
N GLN A 688 42.50 23.08 26.25
CA GLN A 688 41.84 24.34 25.91
C GLN A 688 42.79 25.35 25.27
N LYS A 689 44.03 25.46 25.77
CA LYS A 689 45.07 26.31 25.16
C LYS A 689 45.37 25.86 23.72
N VAL A 690 45.51 24.55 23.49
CA VAL A 690 45.80 23.98 22.16
C VAL A 690 44.60 24.11 21.22
N GLN A 691 43.37 23.90 21.71
CA GLN A 691 42.13 24.06 20.93
C GLN A 691 41.96 25.47 20.35
N LYS A 692 42.42 26.50 21.07
CA LYS A 692 42.32 27.91 20.68
C LYS A 692 43.34 28.34 19.61
N LEU A 693 44.29 27.48 19.24
CA LEU A 693 45.30 27.78 18.21
C LEU A 693 44.66 27.72 16.81
N GLN A 694 44.96 28.71 15.96
CA GLN A 694 44.45 28.81 14.58
C GLN A 694 45.24 27.87 13.65
N GLU A 695 44.91 26.57 13.71
CA GLU A 695 45.30 25.44 12.82
C GLU A 695 46.78 25.25 12.40
N GLY A 696 47.25 23.99 12.38
CA GLY A 696 48.62 23.63 11.98
C GLY A 696 49.57 23.33 13.15
N VAL A 697 49.03 22.82 14.26
CA VAL A 697 49.82 22.26 15.35
C VAL A 697 50.24 20.85 14.96
N ASN A 698 51.54 20.56 14.90
CA ASN A 698 52.00 19.19 14.70
C ASN A 698 51.83 18.40 16.01
N PRO A 699 50.94 17.39 16.08
CA PRO A 699 50.74 16.59 17.29
C PRO A 699 52.04 15.96 17.81
N ALA A 700 52.95 15.64 16.90
CA ALA A 700 54.24 15.02 17.22
C ALA A 700 55.13 15.91 18.11
N ALA A 701 54.98 17.23 18.08
CA ALA A 701 55.74 18.14 18.94
C ALA A 701 55.41 17.92 20.43
N PHE A 702 54.14 17.67 20.74
CA PHE A 702 53.70 17.37 22.11
C PHE A 702 54.01 15.92 22.52
N LEU A 703 53.81 14.96 21.60
CA LEU A 703 54.11 13.55 21.84
C LEU A 703 55.60 13.30 22.03
N ALA A 704 56.48 14.13 21.45
CA ALA A 704 57.92 14.05 21.66
C ALA A 704 58.34 14.26 23.13
N LEU A 705 57.48 14.84 23.97
CA LEU A 705 57.69 14.96 25.42
C LEU A 705 57.41 13.67 26.20
N ASN A 706 56.78 12.66 25.58
CA ASN A 706 56.38 11.43 26.27
C ASN A 706 57.53 10.67 26.93
N PRO A 707 58.75 10.58 26.37
CA PRO A 707 59.89 9.97 27.07
C PRO A 707 60.21 10.67 28.39
N LEU A 708 60.07 12.00 28.46
CA LEU A 708 60.22 12.75 29.72
C LEU A 708 59.06 12.47 30.67
N LYS A 709 57.82 12.49 30.19
CA LYS A 709 56.62 12.18 31.00
C LYS A 709 56.67 10.76 31.58
N ASN A 710 57.13 9.79 30.80
CA ASN A 710 57.29 8.41 31.24
C ASN A 710 58.42 8.26 32.25
N LYS A 711 59.53 8.96 32.05
CA LYS A 711 60.61 9.00 33.04
C LYS A 711 60.17 9.68 34.35
N LEU A 712 59.37 10.74 34.25
CA LEU A 712 58.75 11.40 35.39
C LEU A 712 57.82 10.46 36.17
N LYS A 713 56.99 9.65 35.49
CA LYS A 713 56.13 8.64 36.14
C LYS A 713 56.93 7.64 36.98
N GLN A 714 58.19 7.39 36.63
CA GLN A 714 59.10 6.48 37.34
C GLN A 714 59.93 7.18 38.44
N GLU A 715 59.86 8.51 38.55
CA GLU A 715 60.63 9.27 39.54
C GLU A 715 59.93 9.27 40.90
N THR A 716 60.65 8.85 41.92
CA THR A 716 60.14 8.74 43.29
C THR A 716 60.59 9.88 44.19
N ASN A 717 61.62 10.65 43.81
CA ASN A 717 62.06 11.80 44.58
C ASN A 717 61.12 13.00 44.36
N SER A 718 60.49 13.49 45.42
CA SER A 718 59.47 14.55 45.35
C SER A 718 60.01 15.88 44.80
N GLU A 719 61.25 16.26 45.12
CA GLU A 719 61.85 17.51 44.63
C GLU A 719 62.18 17.41 43.13
N ARG A 720 62.76 16.29 42.69
CA ARG A 720 63.03 16.05 41.26
C ARG A 720 61.76 15.89 40.44
N LYS A 721 60.76 15.20 40.98
CA LYS A 721 59.45 15.05 40.36
C LYS A 721 58.81 16.42 40.12
N LYS A 722 58.79 17.28 41.15
CA LYS A 722 58.28 18.65 41.03
C LYS A 722 59.10 19.50 40.03
N ALA A 723 60.43 19.39 40.06
CA ALA A 723 61.30 20.10 39.11
C ALA A 723 61.05 19.66 37.65
N ALA A 724 60.87 18.35 37.41
CA ALA A 724 60.58 17.81 36.10
C ALA A 724 59.13 18.10 35.63
N GLU A 725 58.14 18.11 36.53
CA GLU A 725 56.77 18.56 36.22
C GLU A 725 56.74 20.02 35.76
N ILE A 726 57.40 20.91 36.52
CA ILE A 726 57.51 22.33 36.17
C ILE A 726 58.21 22.50 34.81
N MET A 727 59.29 21.75 34.57
CA MET A 727 60.01 21.77 33.30
C MET A 727 59.15 21.29 32.14
N ILE A 728 58.45 20.16 32.28
CA ILE A 728 57.57 19.63 31.22
C ILE A 728 56.43 20.59 30.93
N TYR A 729 55.79 21.16 31.96
CA TYR A 729 54.74 22.17 31.78
C TYR A 729 55.27 23.42 31.06
N ALA A 730 56.44 23.92 31.46
CA ALA A 730 57.07 25.05 30.79
C ALA A 730 57.44 24.73 29.33
N MET A 731 57.85 23.49 29.04
CA MET A 731 58.08 23.04 27.66
C MET A 731 56.78 22.92 26.87
N GLU A 732 55.70 22.40 27.44
CA GLU A 732 54.38 22.36 26.81
C GLU A 732 53.86 23.77 26.50
N ASP A 733 54.00 24.71 27.43
CA ASP A 733 53.60 26.11 27.25
C ASP A 733 54.49 26.82 26.21
N ALA A 734 55.80 26.53 26.19
CA ALA A 734 56.70 27.03 25.15
C ALA A 734 56.30 26.52 23.75
N ILE A 735 55.90 25.25 23.62
CA ILE A 735 55.37 24.71 22.36
C ILE A 735 54.10 25.48 21.96
N VAL A 736 53.16 25.70 22.89
CA VAL A 736 51.94 26.48 22.63
C VAL A 736 52.27 27.91 22.18
N GLU A 737 53.15 28.61 22.89
CA GLU A 737 53.60 29.98 22.56
C GLU A 737 54.28 30.05 21.20
N TYR A 738 55.09 29.04 20.85
CA TYR A 738 55.63 28.93 19.50
C TYR A 738 54.52 28.82 18.45
N TYR A 739 53.48 28.01 18.66
CA TYR A 739 52.39 27.92 17.69
C TYR A 739 51.51 29.18 17.63
N LYS A 740 51.49 30.03 18.67
CA LYS A 740 50.85 31.35 18.65
C LYS A 740 51.60 32.39 17.80
N GLY A 741 52.93 32.42 17.89
CA GLY A 741 53.74 33.51 17.33
C GLY A 741 54.83 33.11 16.32
N LYS A 742 55.10 31.81 16.15
CA LYS A 742 56.16 31.20 15.32
C LYS A 742 57.57 31.76 15.58
N ASP A 743 57.86 32.16 16.81
CA ASP A 743 59.15 32.71 17.23
C ASP A 743 60.08 31.61 17.78
N THR A 744 60.99 31.12 16.94
CA THR A 744 61.97 30.09 17.30
C THR A 744 63.00 30.58 18.33
N ASN A 745 63.31 31.88 18.35
CA ASN A 745 64.28 32.43 19.30
C ASN A 745 63.69 32.49 20.70
N LYS A 746 62.44 32.96 20.80
CA LYS A 746 61.68 32.94 22.05
C LYS A 746 61.48 31.50 22.55
N PHE A 747 61.11 30.57 21.67
CA PHE A 747 61.01 29.15 22.01
C PHE A 747 62.33 28.59 22.60
N ASN A 748 63.46 28.82 21.93
CA ASN A 748 64.77 28.36 22.40
C ASN A 748 65.14 28.98 23.75
N GLN A 749 64.80 30.25 23.98
CA GLN A 749 65.02 30.93 25.27
C GLN A 749 64.15 30.32 26.37
N ASP A 750 62.86 30.13 26.12
CA ASP A 750 61.91 29.58 27.10
C ASP A 750 62.29 28.13 27.47
N VAL A 751 62.66 27.30 26.48
CA VAL A 751 63.14 25.92 26.72
C VAL A 751 64.47 25.91 27.47
N ALA A 752 65.44 26.76 27.09
CA ALA A 752 66.72 26.85 27.79
C ALA A 752 66.54 27.35 29.23
N GLN A 753 65.60 28.26 29.46
CA GLN A 753 65.25 28.76 30.79
C GLN A 753 64.60 27.66 31.64
N ALA A 754 63.65 26.90 31.07
CA ALA A 754 63.02 25.77 31.73
C ALA A 754 64.07 24.71 32.13
N ILE A 755 64.99 24.37 31.22
CA ILE A 755 66.06 23.41 31.49
C ILE A 755 67.02 23.95 32.54
N SER A 756 67.55 25.16 32.39
CA SER A 756 68.54 25.71 33.35
C SER A 756 68.00 25.83 34.77
N THR A 757 66.69 26.04 34.93
CA THR A 757 66.04 26.09 36.25
C THR A 757 65.92 24.71 36.89
N ALA A 758 65.62 23.67 36.10
CA ALA A 758 65.38 22.31 36.61
C ALA A 758 66.66 21.44 36.66
N LEU A 759 67.61 21.68 35.75
CA LEU A 759 68.79 20.84 35.51
C LEU A 759 69.67 20.67 36.77
N PRO A 760 69.92 21.70 37.62
CA PRO A 760 70.73 21.52 38.83
C PRO A 760 70.13 20.51 39.84
N VAL A 761 68.80 20.41 39.87
CA VAL A 761 68.07 19.47 40.74
C VAL A 761 68.04 18.07 40.10
N LEU A 762 67.92 18.01 38.77
CA LEU A 762 67.83 16.75 38.00
C LEU A 762 69.20 16.08 37.74
N GLU A 763 70.30 16.84 37.70
CA GLU A 763 71.67 16.32 37.50
C GLU A 763 72.22 15.53 38.69
N GLN A 764 71.55 15.56 39.85
CA GLN A 764 71.88 14.72 41.00
C GLN A 764 71.66 13.21 40.73
N GLN A 765 71.09 12.84 39.57
CA GLN A 765 70.91 11.46 39.12
C GLN A 765 71.41 11.25 37.69
N THR A 766 72.04 10.11 37.44
CA THR A 766 72.53 9.74 36.12
C THR A 766 71.39 9.52 35.12
N GLY A 767 71.46 10.20 33.96
CA GLY A 767 70.63 9.92 32.79
C GLY A 767 69.40 10.80 32.57
N TRP A 768 69.07 11.77 33.43
CA TRP A 768 68.04 12.79 33.12
C TRP A 768 68.48 13.69 31.97
N LYS A 769 69.72 14.18 32.03
CA LYS A 769 70.36 14.99 30.98
C LYS A 769 70.23 14.36 29.58
N LYS A 770 70.57 13.06 29.45
CA LYS A 770 70.50 12.33 28.17
C LYS A 770 69.08 12.27 27.59
N VAL A 771 68.05 12.13 28.44
CA VAL A 771 66.65 12.08 27.99
C VAL A 771 66.14 13.47 27.65
N ILE A 772 66.52 14.49 28.44
CA ILE A 772 66.22 15.90 28.16
C ILE A 772 66.82 16.29 26.80
N ASP A 773 68.11 16.04 26.58
CA ASP A 773 68.80 16.37 25.33
C ASP A 773 68.14 15.67 24.13
N ALA A 774 67.78 14.38 24.27
CA ALA A 774 67.10 13.64 23.20
C ALA A 774 65.70 14.19 22.89
N VAL A 775 64.94 14.57 23.91
CA VAL A 775 63.59 15.11 23.75
C VAL A 775 63.61 16.52 23.20
N VAL A 776 64.51 17.38 23.67
CA VAL A 776 64.68 18.75 23.13
C VAL A 776 65.02 18.68 21.65
N ASN A 777 65.95 17.81 21.26
CA ASN A 777 66.28 17.60 19.84
C ASN A 777 65.08 17.10 19.03
N ALA A 778 64.29 16.17 19.57
CA ALA A 778 63.09 15.67 18.91
C ALA A 778 62.03 16.77 18.73
N VAL A 779 61.72 17.52 19.79
CA VAL A 779 60.78 18.65 19.75
C VAL A 779 61.25 19.72 18.76
N MET A 780 62.55 20.06 18.77
CA MET A 780 63.14 21.02 17.83
C MET A 780 63.02 20.59 16.38
N ASN A 781 63.17 19.30 16.08
CA ASN A 781 63.00 18.78 14.72
C ASN A 781 61.56 18.92 14.21
N PHE A 782 60.56 18.79 15.10
CA PHE A 782 59.15 18.97 14.73
C PHE A 782 58.73 20.45 14.63
N ILE A 783 59.39 21.33 15.39
CA ILE A 783 59.11 22.77 15.43
C ILE A 783 59.86 23.53 14.33
N CYS A 784 61.12 23.18 14.05
CA CYS A 784 62.02 23.89 13.14
C CYS A 784 62.88 22.93 12.27
N PRO A 785 62.30 22.25 11.26
CA PRO A 785 62.99 21.21 10.48
C PRO A 785 64.21 21.67 9.66
N LYS A 786 64.38 22.98 9.37
CA LYS A 786 65.46 23.50 8.50
C LYS A 786 66.88 23.46 9.10
N ILE A 787 67.06 23.21 10.40
CA ILE A 787 68.40 23.20 11.05
C ILE A 787 69.02 21.79 11.08
N ALA A 788 68.22 20.74 10.88
CA ALA A 788 68.68 19.35 10.92
C ALA A 788 69.50 18.90 9.68
N GLU A 789 69.51 19.67 8.59
CA GLU A 789 70.20 19.31 7.33
C GLU A 789 71.72 19.50 7.35
N GLN A 790 72.31 20.18 8.35
CA GLN A 790 73.78 20.38 8.42
C GLN A 790 74.52 19.41 9.35
N SER A 791 73.82 18.54 10.09
CA SER A 791 74.43 17.40 10.80
C SER A 791 74.20 16.11 10.01
N GLN A 792 75.16 15.82 9.13
CA GLN A 792 75.35 14.60 8.33
C GLN A 792 74.33 13.46 8.51
N GLY A 793 73.51 13.26 7.47
CA GLY A 793 73.22 11.96 6.87
C GLY A 793 72.86 10.81 7.81
N LYS A 794 71.68 10.85 8.42
CA LYS A 794 70.87 9.69 8.85
C LYS A 794 69.48 10.21 9.25
N SER A 795 68.46 9.90 8.45
CA SER A 795 67.06 10.00 8.86
C SER A 795 66.75 8.94 9.92
N THR A 796 67.26 9.13 11.13
CA THR A 796 66.69 8.48 12.33
C THR A 796 65.51 9.34 12.79
N TYR A 797 64.49 8.74 13.41
CA TYR A 797 63.33 9.38 14.06
C TYR A 797 61.96 9.41 13.33
N ARG A 798 61.80 8.88 12.10
CA ARG A 798 60.52 8.26 11.69
C ARG A 798 60.26 6.92 12.43
N SER A 799 61.28 6.44 13.14
CA SER A 799 61.39 5.10 13.72
C SER A 799 61.04 4.98 15.21
N PHE A 800 60.54 6.02 15.88
CA PHE A 800 60.28 5.90 17.34
C PHE A 800 58.95 5.23 17.68
N PHE A 801 57.96 5.25 16.77
CA PHE A 801 56.71 4.49 16.92
C PHE A 801 56.60 3.27 15.97
N PHE A 802 57.40 3.23 14.89
CA PHE A 802 57.32 2.17 13.87
C PHE A 802 58.61 1.34 13.76
N ALA A 803 59.22 0.97 14.88
CA ALA A 803 60.35 0.03 14.89
C ALA A 803 59.87 -1.43 14.91
N ASN A 804 59.35 -1.89 13.78
CA ASN A 804 59.47 -3.27 13.35
C ASN A 804 59.91 -3.21 11.88
N PRO A 805 61.04 -3.83 11.45
CA PRO A 805 61.46 -3.75 10.07
C PRO A 805 60.41 -4.48 9.21
N ASN A 806 59.55 -3.70 8.54
CA ASN A 806 58.59 -4.25 7.60
C ASN A 806 59.38 -4.83 6.40
N PRO A 807 59.30 -6.15 6.13
CA PRO A 807 59.91 -6.75 4.94
C PRO A 807 59.36 -6.14 3.64
N ALA A 808 58.13 -5.60 3.67
CA ALA A 808 57.45 -5.07 2.49
C ALA A 808 58.02 -3.75 1.97
N ALA A 809 58.72 -2.94 2.79
CA ALA A 809 59.34 -1.71 2.29
C ALA A 809 60.48 -1.99 1.29
N LYS A 810 61.14 -3.15 1.43
CA LYS A 810 62.21 -3.58 0.53
C LYS A 810 61.65 -4.20 -0.76
N GLU A 811 60.49 -4.87 -0.67
CA GLU A 811 59.79 -5.43 -1.82
C GLU A 811 59.11 -4.36 -2.68
N ILE A 812 58.62 -3.28 -2.08
CA ILE A 812 58.08 -2.12 -2.82
C ILE A 812 59.21 -1.38 -3.57
N GLU A 813 60.39 -1.20 -2.96
CA GLU A 813 61.55 -0.59 -3.61
C GLU A 813 62.10 -1.47 -4.76
N ASP A 814 62.05 -2.80 -4.63
CA ASP A 814 62.40 -3.75 -5.70
C ASP A 814 61.35 -3.79 -6.83
N VAL A 815 60.07 -3.56 -6.53
CA VAL A 815 58.99 -3.49 -7.53
C VAL A 815 59.04 -2.16 -8.31
N GLU A 816 59.27 -1.03 -7.64
CA GLU A 816 59.47 0.26 -8.31
C GLU A 816 60.71 0.25 -9.23
N GLN A 817 61.82 -0.38 -8.80
CA GLN A 817 62.99 -0.57 -9.66
C GLN A 817 62.76 -1.54 -10.83
N ASN A 818 61.86 -2.51 -10.69
CA ASN A 818 61.52 -3.44 -11.77
C ASN A 818 60.52 -2.85 -12.77
N ILE A 819 59.62 -1.96 -12.33
CA ILE A 819 58.70 -1.22 -13.22
C ILE A 819 59.47 -0.19 -14.04
N SER A 820 60.43 0.53 -13.43
CA SER A 820 61.24 1.52 -14.15
C SER A 820 62.26 0.92 -15.13
N LYS A 821 62.47 -0.41 -15.12
CA LYS A 821 63.32 -1.15 -16.07
C LYS A 821 62.55 -1.85 -17.20
N LYS A 822 61.22 -1.91 -17.14
CA LYS A 822 60.35 -2.56 -18.14
C LYS A 822 59.47 -1.59 -18.95
N LEU A 823 59.38 -0.33 -18.53
CA LEU A 823 59.09 0.81 -19.40
C LEU A 823 60.40 1.27 -20.06
#